data_AF-A0A3B3S653-F1
#
_entry.id   AF-A0A3B3S653-F1
#
_cell.length_a   1.000
_cell.length_b   1.000
_cell.length_c   1.000
_cell.angle_alpha   90.00
_cell.angle_beta   90.00
_cell.angle_gamma   90.00
#
_symmetry.space_group_name_H-M   'P 1'
#
loop_
_entity.id
_entity.type
_entity.pdbx_description
1 polymer ?
#
loop_
_entity_poly.entity_id
_entity_poly.type
_entity_poly.pdbx_seq_one_letter_code
_entity_poly.pdbx_strand_id
1 'polypeptide(L)'
;MLLWIVLLKATLCVAIGNVTRDICKEQICSCNEIEGDLHIDCEKRSFSNLHHLTGPSSQFYHLLLHGNSLSRLFPNEFANFYNAVSLHLENNGLHDIVPGAFLGLQLVKRLHINNNKIRSFKKSTFLGLDDLEYLQADFNLLRDIDPTVFRDLNKLEVLILNDNLISALPNNVFQHVPITHLDLRGNRIKTLPYEGLLEQIPGIVELLLEDNPWDCNCDLVSLKEWLENIPKNALIGRVICEAPTRLQGNDLNDTTEIDLCPSKSGIDSSLVAPPTQEETADSGPLSTPYKIHGEVESPTPGSGQKWRSKSRENWQLKNKPTAMAPANSKSEQQYIVSCPVSCSCKLLESRQGLRVNCEGKKIATLSSLKPKPTSVQELNLRDNNIHSVKKNQFQDYQNMTLLDLGGNNIKLIENSTFQNLTGLRWLYMDKNYLDTLIPEMFTGLQNLEYLSLEYNNIQMITAGTFNPMPNLRVLFLNNNLLKSLPVDVFLGVSLSKISLHNNYFAFLPAAGVLDQLNAIIQIDLHGNPWECSCNIVPFKQWTETLGSEVVVSDLKCESPEEFWKKDFRLISNDLLCPQLYSKILPTYSSKNNSISADKGTRSNSYPEPSRVSISVLVPGLLLVFVTSAFTVVGMLVFILRNRKRSKRRDGNSSASEINSLQTVCDSSYWHSGPYLADGAHRAYDCATHTLTD
;
A
#
# COMPACT_ATOMS: atom_id res chain seq x y z
N MET A 1 -59.32 13.18 39.88
CA MET A 1 -58.34 14.02 39.16
C MET A 1 -56.89 13.63 39.42
N LEU A 2 -56.35 13.64 40.65
CA LEU A 2 -54.91 13.37 40.89
C LEU A 2 -54.38 12.10 40.18
N LEU A 3 -55.09 10.96 40.25
CA LEU A 3 -54.67 9.72 39.57
C LEU A 3 -54.52 9.89 38.05
N TRP A 4 -55.39 10.68 37.42
CA TRP A 4 -55.29 11.02 36.00
C TRP A 4 -54.12 11.96 35.69
N ILE A 5 -53.77 12.89 36.60
CA ILE A 5 -52.59 13.76 36.43
C ILE A 5 -51.29 12.95 36.60
N VAL A 6 -51.27 11.98 37.51
CA VAL A 6 -50.14 11.04 37.67
C VAL A 6 -50.03 10.12 36.47
N LEU A 7 -51.15 9.57 35.96
CA LEU A 7 -51.15 8.78 34.72
C LEU A 7 -50.72 9.60 33.50
N LEU A 8 -51.18 10.86 33.37
CA LEU A 8 -50.75 11.74 32.26
C LEU A 8 -49.26 12.11 32.37
N LYS A 9 -48.74 12.33 33.58
CA LYS A 9 -47.30 12.50 33.78
C LYS A 9 -46.51 11.22 33.50
N ALA A 10 -47.04 10.05 33.85
CA ALA A 10 -46.43 8.77 33.53
C ALA A 10 -46.41 8.50 32.02
N THR A 11 -47.50 8.77 31.29
CA THR A 11 -47.52 8.63 29.83
C THR A 11 -46.69 9.68 29.12
N LEU A 12 -46.59 10.92 29.63
CA LEU A 12 -45.59 11.87 29.13
C LEU A 12 -44.15 11.39 29.40
N CYS A 13 -43.83 10.88 30.59
CA CYS A 13 -42.49 10.34 30.88
C CYS A 13 -42.15 9.13 29.98
N VAL A 14 -43.12 8.27 29.66
CA VAL A 14 -42.95 7.18 28.67
C VAL A 14 -42.79 7.72 27.24
N ALA A 15 -43.54 8.76 26.87
CA ALA A 15 -43.41 9.41 25.55
C ALA A 15 -42.11 10.22 25.37
N ILE A 16 -41.43 10.59 26.46
CA ILE A 16 -40.09 11.21 26.46
C ILE A 16 -38.97 10.16 26.33
N GLY A 17 -39.29 8.86 26.46
CA GLY A 17 -38.33 7.75 26.58
C GLY A 17 -37.49 7.41 25.34
N ASN A 18 -37.54 8.18 24.26
CA ASN A 18 -36.70 7.93 23.06
C ASN A 18 -36.29 9.21 22.32
N VAL A 19 -35.97 10.29 23.05
CA VAL A 19 -35.34 11.48 22.47
C VAL A 19 -33.85 11.18 22.19
N THR A 20 -33.52 10.89 20.94
CA THR A 20 -32.14 10.82 20.47
C THR A 20 -31.53 12.22 20.47
N ARG A 21 -30.31 12.35 21.00
CA ARG A 21 -29.64 13.63 21.20
C ARG A 21 -28.83 13.99 19.97
N ASP A 22 -29.17 15.12 19.34
CA ASP A 22 -28.45 15.59 18.16
C ASP A 22 -27.07 16.10 18.56
N ILE A 23 -26.05 15.41 18.05
CA ILE A 23 -24.66 15.55 18.49
C ILE A 23 -24.13 16.97 18.27
N CYS A 24 -24.58 17.62 17.19
CA CYS A 24 -24.15 18.95 16.80
C CYS A 24 -25.00 20.03 17.48
N LYS A 25 -26.33 19.87 17.50
CA LYS A 25 -27.25 20.83 18.14
C LYS A 25 -27.05 20.91 19.66
N GLU A 26 -26.67 19.80 20.30
CA GLU A 26 -26.40 19.72 21.74
C GLU A 26 -24.90 19.84 22.10
N GLN A 27 -24.04 20.13 21.12
CA GLN A 27 -22.58 20.29 21.27
C GLN A 27 -21.88 19.13 22.02
N ILE A 28 -22.39 17.91 21.82
CA ILE A 28 -21.85 16.67 22.40
C ILE A 28 -20.49 16.35 21.76
N CYS A 29 -20.36 16.62 20.47
CA CYS A 29 -19.12 16.59 19.70
C CYS A 29 -18.90 17.93 18.99
N SER A 30 -17.71 18.18 18.44
CA SER A 30 -17.46 19.38 17.64
C SER A 30 -17.87 19.13 16.19
N CYS A 31 -18.77 19.94 15.64
CA CYS A 31 -19.21 19.81 14.25
C CYS A 31 -18.79 21.05 13.45
N ASN A 32 -17.95 20.87 12.42
CA ASN A 32 -17.32 21.95 11.67
C ASN A 32 -17.44 21.66 10.15
N GLU A 33 -17.83 22.66 9.37
CA GLU A 33 -18.10 22.52 7.93
C GLU A 33 -16.86 22.96 7.14
N ILE A 34 -16.32 22.07 6.30
CA ILE A 34 -15.07 22.27 5.54
C ILE A 34 -15.38 22.11 4.05
N GLU A 35 -15.23 23.19 3.27
CA GLU A 35 -15.49 23.29 1.82
C GLU A 35 -16.89 22.84 1.31
N GLY A 36 -17.76 22.35 2.19
CA GLY A 36 -19.09 21.82 1.90
C GLY A 36 -19.38 20.50 2.65
N ASP A 37 -18.33 19.81 3.09
CA ASP A 37 -18.41 18.55 3.84
C ASP A 37 -18.29 18.77 5.35
N LEU A 38 -19.30 18.31 6.09
CA LEU A 38 -19.37 18.48 7.53
C LEU A 38 -18.47 17.43 8.23
N HIS A 39 -17.77 17.84 9.29
CA HIS A 39 -16.86 16.97 10.04
C HIS A 39 -17.26 16.97 11.52
N ILE A 40 -17.47 15.77 12.09
CA ILE A 40 -17.99 15.55 13.45
C ILE A 40 -16.91 14.89 14.32
N ASP A 41 -16.24 15.69 15.15
CA ASP A 41 -15.19 15.26 16.08
C ASP A 41 -15.72 14.92 17.47
N CYS A 42 -15.84 13.61 17.69
CA CYS A 42 -16.27 12.95 18.91
C CYS A 42 -15.09 12.34 19.70
N GLU A 43 -13.84 12.76 19.50
CA GLU A 43 -12.67 12.14 20.12
C GLU A 43 -12.68 12.13 21.67
N LYS A 44 -12.22 11.02 22.26
CA LYS A 44 -11.83 10.87 23.69
C LYS A 44 -12.91 11.31 24.68
N ARG A 45 -14.18 11.36 24.26
CA ARG A 45 -15.36 11.61 25.10
C ARG A 45 -15.73 10.41 25.97
N SER A 46 -14.99 9.31 25.87
CA SER A 46 -15.21 8.03 26.55
C SER A 46 -16.56 7.39 26.21
N PHE A 47 -17.04 7.57 24.97
CA PHE A 47 -18.24 6.89 24.49
C PHE A 47 -18.07 5.36 24.53
N SER A 48 -19.10 4.68 25.02
CA SER A 48 -19.19 3.21 25.14
C SER A 48 -20.38 2.60 24.41
N ASN A 49 -21.30 3.44 23.93
CA ASN A 49 -22.39 3.15 23.00
C ASN A 49 -22.81 4.48 22.33
N LEU A 50 -23.55 4.40 21.23
CA LEU A 50 -24.00 5.53 20.41
C LEU A 50 -25.52 5.56 20.22
N HIS A 51 -26.27 4.53 20.65
CA HIS A 51 -27.72 4.39 20.44
C HIS A 51 -28.58 5.63 20.85
N HIS A 52 -28.15 6.41 21.84
CA HIS A 52 -28.85 7.61 22.30
C HIS A 52 -28.47 8.90 21.56
N LEU A 53 -27.54 8.83 20.61
CA LEU A 53 -27.05 9.95 19.81
C LEU A 53 -27.63 9.90 18.40
N THR A 54 -27.74 11.04 17.73
CA THR A 54 -28.07 11.12 16.30
C THR A 54 -27.17 12.12 15.60
N GLY A 55 -26.74 11.77 14.39
CA GLY A 55 -26.07 12.70 13.50
C GLY A 55 -27.04 13.70 12.86
N PRO A 56 -26.52 14.79 12.26
CA PRO A 56 -27.31 15.80 11.58
C PRO A 56 -27.92 15.25 10.28
N SER A 57 -29.22 15.48 10.08
CA SER A 57 -29.99 14.91 8.96
C SER A 57 -29.88 15.67 7.64
N SER A 58 -29.26 16.86 7.63
CA SER A 58 -29.35 17.84 6.54
C SER A 58 -28.16 17.89 5.58
N GLN A 59 -27.03 17.28 5.96
CA GLN A 59 -25.75 17.31 5.24
C GLN A 59 -25.05 15.97 5.38
N PHE A 60 -24.16 15.64 4.45
CA PHE A 60 -23.24 14.51 4.55
C PHE A 60 -22.03 14.86 5.44
N TYR A 61 -21.43 13.87 6.10
CA TYR A 61 -20.33 14.15 7.03
C TYR A 61 -19.30 13.03 7.26
N HIS A 62 -18.13 13.43 7.75
CA HIS A 62 -17.08 12.55 8.24
C HIS A 62 -17.21 12.42 9.77
N LEU A 63 -17.25 11.19 10.29
CA LEU A 63 -17.52 10.89 11.70
C LEU A 63 -16.25 10.37 12.41
N LEU A 64 -15.69 11.20 13.29
CA LEU A 64 -14.44 10.95 13.99
C LEU A 64 -14.70 10.45 15.42
N LEU A 65 -14.69 9.13 15.61
CA LEU A 65 -14.97 8.43 16.88
C LEU A 65 -13.74 7.75 17.49
N HIS A 66 -12.56 7.96 16.92
CA HIS A 66 -11.28 7.46 17.41
C HIS A 66 -11.00 7.80 18.89
N GLY A 67 -10.27 6.92 19.57
CA GLY A 67 -9.81 7.12 20.94
C GLY A 67 -10.91 7.17 22.01
N ASN A 68 -12.10 6.64 21.73
CA ASN A 68 -13.17 6.44 22.72
C ASN A 68 -13.04 5.07 23.42
N SER A 69 -14.12 4.56 23.99
CA SER A 69 -14.18 3.27 24.69
C SER A 69 -15.20 2.32 24.04
N LEU A 70 -15.35 2.41 22.72
CA LEU A 70 -16.20 1.54 21.90
C LEU A 70 -15.55 0.14 21.76
N SER A 71 -15.38 -0.54 22.89
CA SER A 71 -14.71 -1.85 22.98
C SER A 71 -15.48 -2.96 22.27
N ARG A 72 -16.79 -2.78 22.05
CA ARG A 72 -17.69 -3.66 21.31
C ARG A 72 -18.72 -2.82 20.58
N LEU A 73 -19.09 -3.22 19.36
CA LEU A 73 -20.17 -2.59 18.59
C LEU A 73 -21.38 -3.53 18.50
N PHE A 74 -22.58 -3.04 18.82
CA PHE A 74 -23.81 -3.82 18.78
C PHE A 74 -24.59 -3.62 17.46
N PRO A 75 -25.54 -4.49 17.09
CA PRO A 75 -26.33 -4.31 15.87
C PRO A 75 -27.09 -2.99 15.87
N ASN A 76 -27.07 -2.26 14.75
CA ASN A 76 -27.67 -0.93 14.60
C ASN A 76 -27.08 0.16 15.53
N GLU A 77 -25.84 0.02 16.02
CA GLU A 77 -25.13 1.06 16.79
C GLU A 77 -25.14 2.43 16.06
N PHE A 78 -24.99 2.38 14.74
CA PHE A 78 -24.88 3.56 13.86
C PHE A 78 -26.17 3.91 13.08
N ALA A 79 -27.32 3.32 13.39
CA ALA A 79 -28.54 3.54 12.61
C ALA A 79 -29.01 5.02 12.55
N ASN A 80 -28.63 5.84 13.54
CA ASN A 80 -28.91 7.28 13.58
C ASN A 80 -27.85 8.14 12.85
N PHE A 81 -26.93 7.53 12.08
CA PHE A 81 -25.78 8.18 11.44
C PHE A 81 -25.76 8.02 9.91
N TYR A 82 -26.92 7.85 9.29
CA TYR A 82 -27.09 7.44 7.89
C TYR A 82 -26.50 8.39 6.81
N ASN A 83 -26.11 9.61 7.19
CA ASN A 83 -25.45 10.58 6.31
C ASN A 83 -23.91 10.55 6.40
N ALA A 84 -23.32 9.62 7.15
CA ALA A 84 -21.87 9.50 7.27
C ALA A 84 -21.21 8.98 5.96
N VAL A 85 -20.07 9.56 5.60
CA VAL A 85 -19.27 9.26 4.40
C VAL A 85 -17.91 8.66 4.74
N SER A 86 -17.33 9.03 5.88
CA SER A 86 -16.17 8.38 6.49
C SER A 86 -16.44 8.04 7.95
N LEU A 87 -15.96 6.89 8.41
CA LEU A 87 -16.07 6.44 9.79
C LEU A 87 -14.69 6.05 10.35
N HIS A 88 -14.29 6.76 11.39
CA HIS A 88 -13.00 6.64 12.07
C HIS A 88 -13.20 6.08 13.49
N LEU A 89 -12.73 4.84 13.73
CA LEU A 89 -12.89 4.07 14.97
C LEU A 89 -11.55 3.59 15.56
N GLU A 90 -10.45 4.18 15.11
CA GLU A 90 -9.08 3.91 15.53
C GLU A 90 -8.90 4.02 17.05
N ASN A 91 -7.98 3.26 17.65
CA ASN A 91 -7.59 3.39 19.06
C ASN A 91 -8.72 3.18 20.10
N ASN A 92 -9.87 2.60 19.73
CA ASN A 92 -11.02 2.37 20.64
C ASN A 92 -10.86 1.15 21.57
N GLY A 93 -9.87 0.30 21.32
CA GLY A 93 -9.75 -1.01 21.99
C GLY A 93 -10.86 -1.99 21.57
N LEU A 94 -11.48 -1.75 20.41
CA LEU A 94 -12.53 -2.57 19.81
C LEU A 94 -12.03 -4.00 19.61
N HIS A 95 -12.72 -4.99 20.19
CA HIS A 95 -12.32 -6.41 20.12
C HIS A 95 -13.38 -7.35 19.57
N ASP A 96 -14.64 -6.92 19.52
CA ASP A 96 -15.76 -7.67 18.94
C ASP A 96 -16.70 -6.73 18.19
N ILE A 97 -16.98 -7.04 16.93
CA ILE A 97 -18.00 -6.37 16.11
C ILE A 97 -19.12 -7.39 15.91
N VAL A 98 -20.33 -7.07 16.38
CA VAL A 98 -21.49 -7.94 16.17
C VAL A 98 -22.02 -7.74 14.74
N PRO A 99 -22.39 -8.80 13.99
CA PRO A 99 -22.93 -8.66 12.64
C PRO A 99 -24.11 -7.68 12.57
N GLY A 100 -24.11 -6.83 11.53
CA GLY A 100 -25.05 -5.74 11.38
C GLY A 100 -24.83 -4.53 12.30
N ALA A 101 -23.63 -4.37 12.89
CA ALA A 101 -23.29 -3.16 13.66
C ALA A 101 -23.39 -1.88 12.83
N PHE A 102 -22.91 -1.92 11.59
CA PHE A 102 -22.88 -0.80 10.65
C PHE A 102 -24.20 -0.60 9.87
N LEU A 103 -25.28 -1.28 10.25
CA LEU A 103 -26.59 -1.08 9.61
C LEU A 103 -27.04 0.39 9.72
N GLY A 104 -27.34 0.97 8.55
CA GLY A 104 -27.68 2.38 8.37
C GLY A 104 -26.59 3.22 7.69
N LEU A 105 -25.33 2.76 7.66
CA LEU A 105 -24.18 3.52 7.13
C LEU A 105 -23.97 3.36 5.61
N GLN A 106 -25.07 3.39 4.84
CA GLN A 106 -25.05 3.01 3.42
C GLN A 106 -24.19 3.92 2.53
N LEU A 107 -23.82 5.12 2.99
CA LEU A 107 -23.03 6.11 2.27
C LEU A 107 -21.54 6.14 2.69
N VAL A 108 -21.13 5.29 3.63
CA VAL A 108 -19.74 5.27 4.12
C VAL A 108 -18.82 4.64 3.08
N LYS A 109 -18.03 5.51 2.43
CA LYS A 109 -16.95 5.16 1.49
C LYS A 109 -15.67 4.69 2.18
N ARG A 110 -15.42 5.14 3.41
CA ARG A 110 -14.16 4.92 4.14
C ARG A 110 -14.40 4.40 5.56
N LEU A 111 -13.74 3.30 5.92
CA LEU A 111 -13.78 2.75 7.29
C LEU A 111 -12.37 2.51 7.82
N HIS A 112 -12.03 3.19 8.92
CA HIS A 112 -10.78 3.06 9.64
C HIS A 112 -11.02 2.37 11.00
N ILE A 113 -10.52 1.14 11.15
CA ILE A 113 -10.65 0.30 12.36
C ILE A 113 -9.29 -0.19 12.86
N ASN A 114 -8.20 0.41 12.40
CA ASN A 114 -6.82 0.06 12.77
C ASN A 114 -6.44 0.46 14.21
N ASN A 115 -5.30 -0.06 14.67
CA ASN A 115 -4.81 0.02 16.06
C ASN A 115 -5.90 -0.31 17.11
N ASN A 116 -6.56 -1.45 16.92
CA ASN A 116 -7.60 -1.97 17.78
C ASN A 116 -7.23 -3.39 18.25
N LYS A 117 -8.20 -4.20 18.70
CA LYS A 117 -7.99 -5.52 19.30
C LYS A 117 -8.88 -6.58 18.65
N ILE A 118 -9.35 -6.32 17.43
CA ILE A 118 -10.28 -7.17 16.68
C ILE A 118 -9.58 -8.50 16.37
N ARG A 119 -10.26 -9.62 16.63
CA ARG A 119 -9.70 -10.97 16.46
C ARG A 119 -10.22 -11.73 15.25
N SER A 120 -11.45 -11.41 14.83
CA SER A 120 -12.15 -12.15 13.78
C SER A 120 -13.12 -11.25 13.01
N PHE A 121 -13.14 -11.33 11.69
CA PHE A 121 -14.21 -10.78 10.86
C PHE A 121 -15.25 -11.87 10.58
N LYS A 122 -16.43 -11.73 11.17
CA LYS A 122 -17.53 -12.69 11.11
C LYS A 122 -18.41 -12.44 9.88
N LYS A 123 -19.20 -13.44 9.46
CA LYS A 123 -20.26 -13.26 8.46
C LYS A 123 -21.07 -11.99 8.71
N SER A 124 -21.26 -11.17 7.67
CA SER A 124 -22.04 -9.93 7.74
C SER A 124 -21.57 -8.92 8.81
N THR A 125 -20.27 -8.90 9.13
CA THR A 125 -19.65 -7.83 9.96
C THR A 125 -19.88 -6.46 9.34
N PHE A 126 -19.57 -6.30 8.05
CA PHE A 126 -19.66 -5.04 7.29
C PHE A 126 -21.02 -4.80 6.62
N LEU A 127 -22.07 -5.51 7.05
CA LEU A 127 -23.41 -5.39 6.46
C LEU A 127 -23.98 -3.98 6.67
N GLY A 128 -24.34 -3.31 5.57
CA GLY A 128 -24.86 -1.94 5.54
C GLY A 128 -23.84 -0.88 5.12
N LEU A 129 -22.61 -1.27 4.75
CA LEU A 129 -21.57 -0.39 4.19
C LEU A 129 -21.51 -0.54 2.66
N ASP A 130 -22.65 -0.32 2.01
CA ASP A 130 -22.88 -0.70 0.61
C ASP A 130 -21.99 0.08 -0.38
N ASP A 131 -21.58 1.30 -0.02
CA ASP A 131 -20.72 2.19 -0.80
C ASP A 131 -19.22 2.16 -0.43
N LEU A 132 -18.77 1.19 0.38
CA LEU A 132 -17.39 1.18 0.90
C LEU A 132 -16.33 0.97 -0.20
N GLU A 133 -15.43 1.95 -0.33
CA GLU A 133 -14.33 1.99 -1.31
C GLU A 133 -12.96 1.69 -0.65
N TYR A 134 -12.82 2.00 0.65
CA TYR A 134 -11.58 1.86 1.42
C TYR A 134 -11.81 1.25 2.81
N LEU A 135 -11.06 0.20 3.15
CA LEU A 135 -11.07 -0.46 4.46
C LEU A 135 -9.66 -0.61 5.04
N GLN A 136 -9.43 0.00 6.21
CA GLN A 136 -8.17 -0.05 6.94
C GLN A 136 -8.32 -0.77 8.29
N ALA A 137 -7.57 -1.86 8.49
CA ALA A 137 -7.63 -2.68 9.70
C ALA A 137 -6.24 -3.19 10.17
N ASP A 138 -5.15 -2.50 9.82
CA ASP A 138 -3.80 -2.76 10.33
C ASP A 138 -3.69 -2.66 11.87
N PHE A 139 -2.60 -3.21 12.41
CA PHE A 139 -2.30 -3.25 13.84
C PHE A 139 -3.49 -3.73 14.69
N ASN A 140 -4.10 -4.84 14.27
CA ASN A 140 -5.16 -5.54 15.00
C ASN A 140 -4.65 -6.93 15.45
N LEU A 141 -5.56 -7.80 15.90
CA LEU A 141 -5.25 -9.17 16.32
C LEU A 141 -5.95 -10.19 15.40
N LEU A 142 -6.26 -9.80 14.15
CA LEU A 142 -7.13 -10.53 13.24
C LEU A 142 -6.49 -11.86 12.83
N ARG A 143 -7.22 -12.96 13.03
CA ARG A 143 -6.80 -14.33 12.69
C ARG A 143 -7.79 -14.97 11.72
N ASP A 144 -9.07 -14.89 12.10
CA ASP A 144 -10.16 -15.60 11.45
C ASP A 144 -10.97 -14.62 10.58
N ILE A 145 -11.15 -14.95 9.31
CA ILE A 145 -11.96 -14.18 8.36
C ILE A 145 -13.05 -15.11 7.83
N ASP A 146 -14.30 -14.64 7.78
CA ASP A 146 -15.41 -15.39 7.20
C ASP A 146 -15.41 -15.30 5.66
N PRO A 147 -15.61 -16.41 4.92
CA PRO A 147 -15.61 -16.44 3.46
C PRO A 147 -16.58 -15.45 2.78
N THR A 148 -17.59 -14.97 3.50
CA THR A 148 -18.65 -14.09 2.95
C THR A 148 -18.61 -12.68 3.51
N VAL A 149 -17.53 -12.26 4.19
CA VAL A 149 -17.52 -10.99 4.96
C VAL A 149 -17.41 -9.73 4.11
N PHE A 150 -16.72 -9.77 2.98
CA PHE A 150 -16.61 -8.63 2.04
C PHE A 150 -17.56 -8.72 0.83
N ARG A 151 -18.32 -9.82 0.69
CA ARG A 151 -19.21 -10.11 -0.44
C ARG A 151 -20.19 -8.98 -0.79
N ASP A 152 -20.60 -8.20 0.19
CA ASP A 152 -21.59 -7.13 0.04
C ASP A 152 -20.94 -5.77 -0.32
N LEU A 153 -19.59 -5.68 -0.28
CA LEU A 153 -18.78 -4.46 -0.46
C LEU A 153 -18.34 -4.29 -1.92
N ASN A 154 -19.33 -4.15 -2.82
CA ASN A 154 -19.14 -4.18 -4.28
C ASN A 154 -18.30 -3.00 -4.87
N LYS A 155 -17.84 -2.06 -4.04
CA LYS A 155 -16.98 -0.92 -4.41
C LYS A 155 -15.58 -0.95 -3.79
N LEU A 156 -15.25 -1.95 -2.95
CA LEU A 156 -14.01 -1.93 -2.16
C LEU A 156 -12.78 -2.14 -3.05
N GLU A 157 -12.02 -1.08 -3.28
CA GLU A 157 -10.81 -1.08 -4.09
C GLU A 157 -9.54 -1.29 -3.26
N VAL A 158 -9.51 -0.77 -2.03
CA VAL A 158 -8.31 -0.74 -1.19
C VAL A 158 -8.55 -1.42 0.16
N LEU A 159 -7.78 -2.46 0.44
CA LEU A 159 -7.89 -3.28 1.65
C LEU A 159 -6.54 -3.42 2.36
N ILE A 160 -6.44 -2.82 3.56
CA ILE A 160 -5.20 -2.79 4.35
C ILE A 160 -5.35 -3.70 5.58
N LEU A 161 -4.54 -4.75 5.63
CA LEU A 161 -4.59 -5.83 6.62
C LEU A 161 -3.20 -6.17 7.21
N ASN A 162 -2.17 -5.34 7.00
CA ASN A 162 -0.83 -5.60 7.51
C ASN A 162 -0.76 -5.64 9.05
N ASP A 163 0.31 -6.23 9.58
CA ASP A 163 0.58 -6.31 11.03
C ASP A 163 -0.58 -6.92 11.84
N ASN A 164 -1.12 -8.02 11.30
CA ASN A 164 -2.16 -8.85 11.90
C ASN A 164 -1.67 -10.29 12.10
N LEU A 165 -2.57 -11.25 12.34
CA LEU A 165 -2.27 -12.64 12.67
C LEU A 165 -2.96 -13.64 11.71
N ILE A 166 -3.31 -13.20 10.49
CA ILE A 166 -4.06 -13.99 9.50
C ILE A 166 -3.19 -15.16 9.04
N SER A 167 -3.66 -16.39 9.20
CA SER A 167 -2.90 -17.61 8.81
C SER A 167 -3.19 -18.11 7.39
N ALA A 168 -4.37 -17.79 6.86
CA ALA A 168 -4.80 -18.02 5.49
C ALA A 168 -5.97 -17.08 5.17
N LEU A 169 -6.15 -16.73 3.89
CA LEU A 169 -7.39 -16.10 3.41
C LEU A 169 -8.38 -17.19 2.98
N PRO A 170 -9.68 -17.10 3.32
CA PRO A 170 -10.66 -18.10 2.93
C PRO A 170 -11.02 -17.99 1.44
N ASN A 171 -11.35 -19.12 0.82
CA ASN A 171 -11.84 -19.15 -0.56
C ASN A 171 -13.14 -18.34 -0.71
N ASN A 172 -13.26 -17.63 -1.82
CA ASN A 172 -14.35 -16.74 -2.24
C ASN A 172 -14.49 -15.43 -1.43
N VAL A 173 -13.49 -15.07 -0.63
CA VAL A 173 -13.54 -13.85 0.21
C VAL A 173 -13.54 -12.53 -0.58
N PHE A 174 -13.06 -12.55 -1.83
CA PHE A 174 -13.06 -11.41 -2.74
C PHE A 174 -14.10 -11.55 -3.87
N GLN A 175 -15.05 -12.48 -3.73
CA GLN A 175 -16.06 -12.72 -4.76
C GLN A 175 -16.99 -11.51 -4.92
N HIS A 176 -16.94 -10.87 -6.10
CA HIS A 176 -17.59 -9.60 -6.45
C HIS A 176 -16.95 -8.32 -5.85
N VAL A 177 -15.70 -8.39 -5.36
CA VAL A 177 -15.00 -7.26 -4.72
C VAL A 177 -13.88 -6.74 -5.65
N PRO A 178 -13.91 -5.47 -6.11
CA PRO A 178 -13.01 -4.95 -7.15
C PRO A 178 -11.64 -4.49 -6.63
N ILE A 179 -10.93 -5.34 -5.87
CA ILE A 179 -9.70 -4.94 -5.18
C ILE A 179 -8.57 -4.60 -6.17
N THR A 180 -8.01 -3.40 -6.02
CA THR A 180 -6.85 -2.88 -6.76
C THR A 180 -5.59 -2.76 -5.90
N HIS A 181 -5.72 -2.55 -4.59
CA HIS A 181 -4.60 -2.45 -3.65
C HIS A 181 -4.84 -3.32 -2.40
N LEU A 182 -3.90 -4.22 -2.10
CA LEU A 182 -4.00 -5.18 -1.00
C LEU A 182 -2.68 -5.29 -0.22
N ASP A 183 -2.70 -4.91 1.05
CA ASP A 183 -1.52 -4.95 1.94
C ASP A 183 -1.68 -6.06 3.00
N LEU A 184 -0.92 -7.16 2.85
CA LEU A 184 -0.97 -8.34 3.71
C LEU A 184 0.32 -8.54 4.54
N ARG A 185 1.24 -7.57 4.54
CA ARG A 185 2.58 -7.70 5.16
C ARG A 185 2.53 -8.03 6.65
N GLY A 186 3.52 -8.75 7.15
CA GLY A 186 3.66 -9.03 8.60
C GLY A 186 2.61 -9.97 9.20
N ASN A 187 1.84 -10.68 8.37
CA ASN A 187 0.82 -11.64 8.81
C ASN A 187 1.43 -13.05 9.05
N ARG A 188 0.60 -14.09 9.06
CA ARG A 188 0.98 -15.49 9.25
C ARG A 188 0.59 -16.38 8.07
N ILE A 189 0.42 -15.79 6.89
CA ILE A 189 -0.04 -16.48 5.68
C ILE A 189 1.03 -17.45 5.20
N LYS A 190 0.60 -18.68 4.92
CA LYS A 190 1.47 -19.75 4.40
C LYS A 190 1.32 -19.99 2.91
N THR A 191 0.09 -19.86 2.41
CA THR A 191 -0.30 -20.18 1.03
C THR A 191 -1.40 -19.23 0.56
N LEU A 192 -1.49 -19.04 -0.76
CA LEU A 192 -2.62 -18.40 -1.44
C LEU A 192 -3.06 -19.33 -2.58
N PRO A 193 -4.22 -20.01 -2.48
CA PRO A 193 -4.71 -20.87 -3.56
C PRO A 193 -5.13 -20.03 -4.77
N TYR A 194 -5.06 -20.58 -5.99
CA TYR A 194 -5.62 -19.90 -7.15
C TYR A 194 -7.14 -19.99 -7.20
N GLU A 195 -7.68 -21.22 -7.11
CA GLU A 195 -9.11 -21.50 -7.14
C GLU A 195 -9.84 -20.78 -5.99
N GLY A 196 -10.79 -19.92 -6.35
CA GLY A 196 -11.56 -19.13 -5.39
C GLY A 196 -10.79 -18.01 -4.68
N LEU A 197 -9.56 -17.64 -5.06
CA LEU A 197 -8.89 -16.48 -4.46
C LEU A 197 -8.09 -15.65 -5.48
N LEU A 198 -6.97 -16.14 -6.01
CA LEU A 198 -6.16 -15.36 -6.96
C LEU A 198 -6.87 -15.11 -8.30
N GLU A 199 -7.79 -16.00 -8.70
CA GLU A 199 -8.68 -15.80 -9.85
C GLU A 199 -9.61 -14.57 -9.71
N GLN A 200 -9.85 -14.10 -8.46
CA GLN A 200 -10.84 -13.07 -8.14
C GLN A 200 -10.25 -11.66 -8.09
N ILE A 201 -8.91 -11.54 -8.17
CA ILE A 201 -8.17 -10.26 -8.14
C ILE A 201 -7.35 -9.98 -9.43
N PRO A 202 -7.92 -10.11 -10.65
CA PRO A 202 -7.18 -9.93 -11.90
C PRO A 202 -6.78 -8.47 -12.20
N GLY A 203 -7.35 -7.49 -11.48
CA GLY A 203 -7.12 -6.05 -11.66
C GLY A 203 -6.10 -5.44 -10.71
N ILE A 204 -5.34 -6.25 -9.97
CA ILE A 204 -4.48 -5.79 -8.87
C ILE A 204 -3.31 -4.90 -9.35
N VAL A 205 -3.08 -3.78 -8.65
CA VAL A 205 -2.08 -2.74 -8.96
C VAL A 205 -0.96 -2.69 -7.91
N GLU A 206 -1.30 -2.97 -6.65
CA GLU A 206 -0.35 -3.17 -5.54
C GLU A 206 -0.78 -4.40 -4.71
N LEU A 207 0.12 -5.35 -4.50
CA LEU A 207 -0.09 -6.51 -3.62
C LEU A 207 1.15 -6.75 -2.78
N LEU A 208 1.12 -6.41 -1.50
CA LEU A 208 2.29 -6.55 -0.61
C LEU A 208 2.18 -7.82 0.25
N LEU A 209 3.23 -8.65 0.20
CA LEU A 209 3.25 -10.06 0.68
C LEU A 209 4.43 -10.38 1.62
N GLU A 210 5.28 -9.38 1.90
CA GLU A 210 6.48 -9.48 2.73
C GLU A 210 6.18 -9.91 4.17
N ASP A 211 7.23 -10.36 4.87
CA ASP A 211 7.22 -10.69 6.29
C ASP A 211 6.10 -11.70 6.69
N ASN A 212 5.79 -12.64 5.78
CA ASN A 212 4.86 -13.76 5.97
C ASN A 212 5.58 -15.13 5.90
N PRO A 213 5.15 -16.13 6.68
CA PRO A 213 5.80 -17.44 6.83
C PRO A 213 5.41 -18.44 5.72
N TRP A 214 5.76 -18.11 4.46
CA TRP A 214 5.35 -18.88 3.27
C TRP A 214 5.82 -20.35 3.32
N ASP A 215 4.91 -21.29 3.03
CA ASP A 215 5.20 -22.72 2.93
C ASP A 215 5.26 -23.14 1.46
N CYS A 216 6.48 -23.16 0.92
CA CYS A 216 6.81 -23.51 -0.45
C CYS A 216 6.73 -25.02 -0.68
N ASN A 217 5.52 -25.55 -0.55
CA ASN A 217 5.12 -26.91 -0.87
C ASN A 217 4.26 -26.91 -2.16
N CYS A 218 3.61 -28.03 -2.48
CA CYS A 218 2.76 -28.16 -3.67
C CYS A 218 1.64 -27.10 -3.78
N ASP A 219 1.07 -26.67 -2.66
CA ASP A 219 -0.08 -25.76 -2.60
C ASP A 219 0.28 -24.33 -3.05
N LEU A 220 1.59 -24.02 -3.12
CA LEU A 220 2.11 -22.71 -3.53
C LEU A 220 2.45 -22.62 -5.03
N VAL A 221 2.33 -23.73 -5.78
CA VAL A 221 2.57 -23.77 -7.23
C VAL A 221 1.64 -22.78 -7.97
N SER A 222 0.36 -22.73 -7.61
CA SER A 222 -0.60 -21.86 -8.30
C SER A 222 -0.39 -20.37 -8.01
N LEU A 223 0.23 -20.01 -6.87
CA LEU A 223 0.69 -18.65 -6.61
C LEU A 223 1.90 -18.29 -7.50
N LYS A 224 2.84 -19.23 -7.71
CA LYS A 224 3.96 -19.06 -8.63
C LYS A 224 3.48 -18.82 -10.07
N GLU A 225 2.58 -19.67 -10.57
CA GLU A 225 1.98 -19.53 -11.90
C GLU A 225 1.26 -18.18 -12.08
N TRP A 226 0.56 -17.71 -11.05
CA TRP A 226 -0.11 -16.41 -11.06
C TRP A 226 0.88 -15.24 -11.10
N LEU A 227 1.94 -15.28 -10.27
CA LEU A 227 3.01 -14.27 -10.25
C LEU A 227 3.78 -14.19 -11.57
N GLU A 228 3.91 -15.29 -12.33
CA GLU A 228 4.59 -15.31 -13.63
C GLU A 228 3.76 -14.69 -14.77
N ASN A 229 2.43 -14.65 -14.64
CA ASN A 229 1.50 -14.18 -15.67
C ASN A 229 0.95 -12.76 -15.46
N ILE A 230 1.29 -12.13 -14.33
CA ILE A 230 0.73 -10.85 -13.87
C ILE A 230 1.25 -9.62 -14.67
N PRO A 231 0.50 -8.49 -14.73
CA PRO A 231 0.95 -7.30 -15.44
C PRO A 231 2.25 -6.70 -14.85
N LYS A 232 3.23 -6.42 -15.72
CA LYS A 232 4.59 -5.97 -15.35
C LYS A 232 4.68 -4.55 -14.74
N ASN A 233 3.54 -3.91 -14.53
CA ASN A 233 3.34 -2.61 -13.88
C ASN A 233 2.65 -2.72 -12.52
N ALA A 234 2.17 -3.92 -12.12
CA ALA A 234 1.71 -4.17 -10.77
C ALA A 234 2.92 -4.21 -9.82
N LEU A 235 2.84 -3.51 -8.69
CA LEU A 235 3.86 -3.55 -7.65
C LEU A 235 3.54 -4.70 -6.71
N ILE A 236 4.32 -5.78 -6.81
CA ILE A 236 4.05 -7.01 -6.08
C ILE A 236 5.20 -7.30 -5.11
N GLY A 237 4.82 -7.60 -3.88
CA GLY A 237 5.71 -7.91 -2.80
C GLY A 237 6.22 -9.35 -2.82
N ARG A 238 7.29 -9.60 -2.07
CA ARG A 238 8.07 -10.84 -2.20
C ARG A 238 7.53 -12.01 -1.39
N VAL A 239 7.56 -13.18 -2.02
CA VAL A 239 7.14 -14.46 -1.44
C VAL A 239 8.39 -15.27 -1.11
N ILE A 240 8.96 -15.03 0.07
CA ILE A 240 10.14 -15.74 0.58
C ILE A 240 9.70 -16.95 1.41
N CYS A 241 10.08 -18.15 0.98
CA CYS A 241 9.81 -19.40 1.67
C CYS A 241 10.39 -19.38 3.10
N GLU A 242 9.58 -19.64 4.12
CA GLU A 242 10.04 -20.02 5.47
C GLU A 242 10.09 -21.55 5.61
N ALA A 243 9.11 -22.24 5.02
CA ALA A 243 9.01 -23.70 4.97
C ALA A 243 8.97 -24.21 3.51
N PRO A 244 9.25 -25.51 3.26
CA PRO A 244 9.96 -26.43 4.16
C PRO A 244 11.44 -26.02 4.31
N THR A 245 12.15 -26.55 5.30
CA THR A 245 13.55 -26.18 5.60
C THR A 245 14.54 -26.40 4.45
N ARG A 246 14.20 -27.23 3.45
CA ARG A 246 14.95 -27.39 2.19
C ARG A 246 14.88 -26.15 1.29
N LEU A 247 13.77 -25.41 1.36
CA LEU A 247 13.48 -24.24 0.53
C LEU A 247 13.48 -22.91 1.31
N GLN A 248 13.66 -22.94 2.63
CA GLN A 248 13.76 -21.74 3.47
C GLN A 248 14.77 -20.71 2.91
N GLY A 249 14.37 -19.43 2.88
CA GLY A 249 15.19 -18.30 2.44
C GLY A 249 15.28 -18.09 0.92
N ASN A 250 14.45 -18.79 0.12
CA ASN A 250 14.35 -18.60 -1.33
C ASN A 250 13.08 -17.82 -1.70
N ASP A 251 13.10 -17.02 -2.77
CA ASP A 251 11.85 -16.51 -3.38
C ASP A 251 11.20 -17.60 -4.24
N LEU A 252 9.88 -17.73 -4.14
CA LEU A 252 9.01 -18.61 -4.92
C LEU A 252 9.28 -18.56 -6.43
N ASN A 253 9.55 -17.37 -7.00
CA ASN A 253 9.79 -17.19 -8.43
C ASN A 253 11.01 -17.98 -8.95
N ASP A 254 12.02 -18.24 -8.11
CA ASP A 254 13.20 -19.07 -8.47
C ASP A 254 12.99 -20.56 -8.21
N THR A 255 11.94 -20.96 -7.50
CA THR A 255 11.69 -22.38 -7.24
C THR A 255 11.13 -23.03 -8.51
N THR A 256 11.60 -24.24 -8.82
CA THR A 256 11.00 -25.03 -9.90
C THR A 256 9.69 -25.68 -9.42
N GLU A 257 8.78 -26.06 -10.32
CA GLU A 257 7.60 -26.82 -9.91
C GLU A 257 8.00 -28.16 -9.24
N ILE A 258 9.11 -28.76 -9.68
CA ILE A 258 9.67 -30.01 -9.12
C ILE A 258 10.23 -29.77 -7.70
N ASP A 259 10.75 -28.57 -7.40
CA ASP A 259 11.18 -28.21 -6.04
C ASP A 259 9.99 -28.16 -5.06
N LEU A 260 8.86 -27.61 -5.51
CA LEU A 260 7.62 -27.46 -4.74
C LEU A 260 6.85 -28.80 -4.64
N CYS A 261 6.78 -29.53 -5.76
CA CYS A 261 6.05 -30.79 -5.95
C CYS A 261 6.97 -31.95 -6.39
N PRO A 262 7.89 -32.46 -5.54
CA PRO A 262 8.72 -33.63 -5.87
C PRO A 262 7.90 -34.92 -6.10
N SER A 263 6.63 -34.95 -5.67
CA SER A 263 5.74 -36.10 -5.86
C SER A 263 5.09 -36.19 -7.25
N LYS A 264 5.00 -35.09 -8.03
CA LYS A 264 4.39 -35.11 -9.37
C LYS A 264 5.21 -35.88 -10.41
N SER A 265 6.53 -35.99 -10.21
CA SER A 265 7.44 -36.77 -11.07
C SER A 265 7.47 -38.28 -10.76
N GLY A 266 6.62 -38.77 -9.85
CA GLY A 266 6.66 -40.14 -9.31
C GLY A 266 5.96 -41.23 -10.13
N ILE A 267 5.75 -41.07 -11.44
CA ILE A 267 5.19 -42.13 -12.31
C ILE A 267 6.26 -42.62 -13.30
N ASP A 268 7.29 -43.27 -12.75
CA ASP A 268 8.32 -43.92 -13.55
C ASP A 268 7.81 -45.30 -14.04
N SER A 269 7.66 -45.45 -15.35
CA SER A 269 7.07 -46.65 -15.99
C SER A 269 8.08 -47.80 -16.12
N SER A 270 8.73 -48.17 -15.01
CA SER A 270 9.90 -49.07 -15.02
C SER A 270 10.03 -50.05 -13.85
N LEU A 271 9.06 -50.15 -12.93
CA LEU A 271 9.08 -51.13 -11.83
C LEU A 271 7.98 -52.20 -11.94
N VAL A 272 8.40 -53.44 -12.19
CA VAL A 272 7.55 -54.63 -12.21
C VAL A 272 7.19 -55.05 -10.79
N ALA A 273 5.90 -55.15 -10.48
CA ALA A 273 5.43 -55.68 -9.22
C ALA A 273 5.55 -57.23 -9.17
N PRO A 274 6.12 -57.82 -8.09
CA PRO A 274 5.89 -59.21 -7.74
C PRO A 274 4.42 -59.42 -7.33
N PRO A 275 3.83 -60.61 -7.53
CA PRO A 275 2.41 -60.85 -7.28
C PRO A 275 2.07 -60.90 -5.79
N THR A 276 0.83 -60.53 -5.49
CA THR A 276 0.17 -60.75 -4.19
C THR A 276 -0.06 -62.23 -3.89
N GLN A 277 -0.14 -62.55 -2.60
CA GLN A 277 -0.93 -63.68 -2.09
C GLN A 277 -1.80 -63.18 -0.92
N GLU A 278 -3.09 -63.47 -1.00
CA GLU A 278 -4.04 -63.45 0.13
C GLU A 278 -3.73 -64.69 1.03
N GLU A 279 -4.09 -64.86 2.31
CA GLU A 279 -5.16 -64.35 3.20
C GLU A 279 -4.60 -64.12 4.66
N THR A 280 -5.32 -63.96 5.80
CA THR A 280 -6.77 -64.02 6.17
C THR A 280 -7.09 -63.16 7.42
N ALA A 281 -8.36 -62.79 7.58
CA ALA A 281 -9.15 -62.57 8.81
C ALA A 281 -8.51 -62.17 10.19
N ASP A 282 -8.76 -60.89 10.56
CA ASP A 282 -9.70 -60.46 11.63
C ASP A 282 -9.37 -60.47 13.17
N SER A 283 -9.99 -59.46 13.84
CA SER A 283 -10.37 -59.16 15.24
C SER A 283 -9.65 -59.72 16.50
N GLY A 284 -9.43 -58.83 17.49
CA GLY A 284 -9.28 -59.20 18.94
C GLY A 284 -8.38 -58.27 19.81
N PRO A 285 -8.86 -57.68 20.94
CA PRO A 285 -8.06 -56.73 21.76
C PRO A 285 -7.91 -57.07 23.28
N LEU A 286 -7.08 -56.25 23.97
CA LEU A 286 -6.88 -56.15 25.45
C LEU A 286 -6.12 -57.34 26.11
N SER A 287 -5.44 -57.21 27.26
CA SER A 287 -5.61 -56.30 28.42
C SER A 287 -4.28 -55.96 29.14
N THR A 288 -4.29 -54.95 30.03
CA THR A 288 -3.24 -54.73 31.06
C THR A 288 -3.54 -55.51 32.36
N PRO A 289 -2.63 -55.55 33.36
CA PRO A 289 -2.84 -54.66 34.52
C PRO A 289 -1.59 -54.18 35.30
N TYR A 290 -1.57 -52.86 35.55
CA TYR A 290 -1.32 -52.17 36.83
C TYR A 290 -0.45 -52.78 37.97
N LYS A 291 0.60 -52.02 38.35
CA LYS A 291 1.06 -51.64 39.73
C LYS A 291 2.15 -50.55 39.56
N ILE A 292 2.05 -49.29 40.01
CA ILE A 292 1.73 -48.64 41.30
C ILE A 292 2.94 -48.54 42.27
N HIS A 293 3.24 -47.27 42.62
CA HIS A 293 4.25 -46.72 43.55
C HIS A 293 5.73 -46.94 43.17
N GLY A 294 6.65 -46.00 43.47
CA GLY A 294 6.49 -44.71 44.18
C GLY A 294 7.53 -43.66 43.76
N GLU A 295 7.36 -42.43 44.27
CA GLU A 295 8.13 -41.24 43.89
C GLU A 295 9.44 -41.04 44.72
N VAL A 296 10.12 -39.92 44.41
CA VAL A 296 10.98 -39.08 45.29
C VAL A 296 12.51 -39.12 45.05
N GLU A 297 13.05 -37.91 44.88
CA GLU A 297 14.42 -37.39 45.05
C GLU A 297 15.61 -37.80 44.13
N SER A 298 16.16 -36.75 43.50
CA SER A 298 17.59 -36.52 43.23
C SER A 298 18.22 -35.79 44.45
N PRO A 299 19.54 -35.44 44.57
CA PRO A 299 20.53 -35.29 43.48
C PRO A 299 22.03 -35.64 43.75
N THR A 300 22.78 -35.74 42.64
CA THR A 300 24.23 -35.42 42.52
C THR A 300 25.24 -36.24 43.40
N PRO A 301 26.56 -35.88 43.51
CA PRO A 301 27.54 -36.31 42.49
C PRO A 301 28.88 -36.88 43.04
N GLY A 302 29.71 -37.50 42.18
CA GLY A 302 31.17 -37.52 42.40
C GLY A 302 31.98 -38.74 41.92
N SER A 303 33.23 -38.46 41.48
CA SER A 303 34.41 -39.32 41.25
C SER A 303 34.38 -40.81 41.67
N GLY A 304 34.99 -41.76 40.94
CA GLY A 304 35.89 -41.68 39.77
C GLY A 304 37.03 -42.73 39.84
N GLN A 305 37.91 -42.82 38.83
CA GLN A 305 39.12 -43.69 38.76
C GLN A 305 38.85 -45.23 38.81
N LYS A 306 39.38 -46.12 37.94
CA LYS A 306 40.65 -46.16 37.18
C LYS A 306 40.64 -47.30 36.10
N TRP A 307 41.36 -47.07 35.00
CA TRP A 307 42.23 -48.03 34.26
C TRP A 307 41.70 -49.40 33.77
N ARG A 308 41.71 -49.58 32.44
CA ARG A 308 42.70 -50.43 31.74
C ARG A 308 42.83 -50.04 30.26
N SER A 309 43.84 -50.56 29.56
CA SER A 309 44.21 -50.14 28.19
C SER A 309 44.86 -51.26 27.35
N LYS A 310 45.10 -50.95 26.07
CA LYS A 310 45.63 -51.79 24.95
C LYS A 310 44.57 -52.67 24.28
N SER A 311 44.66 -52.94 22.96
CA SER A 311 45.63 -52.52 21.93
C SER A 311 44.94 -51.69 20.81
N ARG A 312 45.56 -50.87 19.94
CA ARG A 312 46.83 -50.94 19.15
C ARG A 312 46.83 -52.11 18.15
N GLU A 313 47.28 -51.99 16.90
CA GLU A 313 47.75 -50.87 16.04
C GLU A 313 47.01 -50.94 14.67
N ASN A 314 46.80 -49.92 13.84
CA ASN A 314 47.32 -48.55 13.66
C ASN A 314 48.67 -48.41 12.92
N TRP A 315 48.62 -48.35 11.57
CA TRP A 315 49.72 -47.83 10.72
C TRP A 315 49.17 -46.87 9.64
N GLN A 316 49.76 -45.67 9.57
CA GLN A 316 49.55 -44.67 8.51
C GLN A 316 50.70 -44.73 7.49
N LEU A 317 50.54 -44.15 6.29
CA LEU A 317 51.60 -43.34 5.67
C LEU A 317 51.06 -42.35 4.60
N LYS A 318 51.96 -41.68 3.86
CA LYS A 318 51.74 -40.38 3.18
C LYS A 318 52.05 -40.39 1.67
N ASN A 319 51.31 -39.54 0.93
CA ASN A 319 51.70 -38.70 -0.23
C ASN A 319 52.17 -39.30 -1.58
N LYS A 320 51.43 -38.91 -2.66
CA LYS A 320 51.89 -38.58 -4.05
C LYS A 320 52.48 -39.73 -4.92
N PRO A 321 52.62 -39.55 -6.26
CA PRO A 321 51.60 -39.11 -7.24
C PRO A 321 51.62 -39.94 -8.55
N THR A 322 50.55 -39.92 -9.37
CA THR A 322 50.55 -40.56 -10.70
C THR A 322 49.74 -39.78 -11.75
N ALA A 323 50.21 -39.79 -13.00
CA ALA A 323 49.53 -39.33 -14.22
C ALA A 323 49.67 -40.44 -15.30
N MET A 324 49.02 -40.46 -16.47
CA MET A 324 48.44 -39.36 -17.26
C MET A 324 47.47 -39.89 -18.35
N ALA A 325 46.37 -39.16 -18.61
CA ALA A 325 45.62 -39.11 -19.89
C ALA A 325 44.92 -40.39 -20.46
N PRO A 326 44.04 -40.27 -21.48
CA PRO A 326 43.03 -39.20 -21.71
C PRO A 326 41.63 -39.72 -22.06
N ALA A 327 40.61 -38.88 -21.82
CA ALA A 327 39.35 -38.87 -22.58
C ALA A 327 39.00 -37.40 -22.89
N ASN A 328 38.37 -37.11 -24.03
CA ASN A 328 38.34 -35.76 -24.60
C ASN A 328 36.93 -35.33 -25.07
N SER A 329 36.70 -34.01 -25.07
CA SER A 329 35.44 -33.31 -25.34
C SER A 329 34.31 -33.56 -24.31
N LYS A 330 33.41 -32.60 -24.05
CA LYS A 330 33.22 -31.27 -24.66
C LYS A 330 33.42 -30.14 -23.66
N SER A 331 33.87 -28.98 -24.14
CA SER A 331 34.00 -27.75 -23.37
C SER A 331 32.69 -26.97 -23.35
N GLU A 332 31.89 -27.13 -22.30
CA GLU A 332 30.89 -26.12 -21.92
C GLU A 332 31.57 -25.09 -21.02
N GLN A 333 31.36 -23.81 -21.33
CA GLN A 333 32.02 -22.70 -20.64
C GLN A 333 31.28 -22.41 -19.32
N GLN A 334 31.60 -23.21 -18.29
CA GLN A 334 31.15 -22.95 -16.92
C GLN A 334 31.71 -21.61 -16.43
N TYR A 335 30.88 -20.57 -16.48
CA TYR A 335 31.12 -19.32 -15.76
C TYR A 335 31.29 -19.66 -14.28
N ILE A 336 32.38 -19.21 -13.66
CA ILE A 336 32.72 -19.56 -12.28
C ILE A 336 31.78 -18.79 -11.34
N VAL A 337 30.69 -19.44 -10.93
CA VAL A 337 29.70 -18.87 -10.02
C VAL A 337 30.29 -18.76 -8.62
N SER A 338 30.76 -17.56 -8.32
CA SER A 338 31.37 -17.21 -7.04
C SER A 338 30.28 -17.04 -5.97
N CYS A 339 30.15 -18.00 -5.06
CA CYS A 339 29.27 -17.89 -3.89
C CYS A 339 30.08 -17.68 -2.59
N PRO A 340 29.77 -16.69 -1.75
CA PRO A 340 30.44 -16.51 -0.45
C PRO A 340 30.16 -17.68 0.48
N VAL A 341 31.20 -18.22 1.13
CA VAL A 341 31.08 -19.43 1.99
C VAL A 341 30.16 -19.29 3.21
N SER A 342 29.78 -18.07 3.57
CA SER A 342 28.83 -17.78 4.67
C SER A 342 27.36 -17.79 4.24
N CYS A 343 27.08 -17.84 2.93
CA CYS A 343 25.77 -17.53 2.35
C CYS A 343 25.27 -18.67 1.47
N SER A 344 23.96 -18.73 1.22
CA SER A 344 23.38 -19.55 0.15
C SER A 344 23.30 -18.71 -1.13
N CYS A 345 23.53 -19.34 -2.29
CA CYS A 345 23.35 -18.68 -3.58
C CYS A 345 22.54 -19.57 -4.52
N LYS A 346 21.70 -18.95 -5.37
CA LYS A 346 20.92 -19.60 -6.42
C LYS A 346 21.10 -18.89 -7.75
N LEU A 347 21.10 -19.66 -8.83
CA LEU A 347 21.10 -19.15 -10.20
C LEU A 347 19.66 -19.01 -10.69
N LEU A 348 19.32 -17.82 -11.21
CA LEU A 348 18.04 -17.58 -11.85
C LEU A 348 18.09 -18.12 -13.29
N GLU A 349 17.30 -19.15 -13.57
CA GLU A 349 17.30 -19.89 -14.83
C GLU A 349 17.12 -18.99 -16.07
N SER A 350 16.35 -17.91 -15.93
CA SER A 350 16.04 -17.00 -17.05
C SER A 350 17.21 -16.13 -17.54
N ARG A 351 18.20 -15.74 -16.70
CA ARG A 351 19.12 -14.62 -17.04
C ARG A 351 20.55 -14.65 -16.48
N GLN A 352 21.13 -15.81 -16.17
CA GLN A 352 22.51 -15.91 -15.61
C GLN A 352 22.71 -15.11 -14.30
N GLY A 353 21.61 -14.74 -13.63
CA GLY A 353 21.60 -13.90 -12.44
C GLY A 353 21.85 -14.73 -11.18
N LEU A 354 22.60 -14.18 -10.24
CA LEU A 354 22.89 -14.81 -8.95
C LEU A 354 22.06 -14.13 -7.84
N ARG A 355 21.15 -14.88 -7.21
CA ARG A 355 20.63 -14.52 -5.89
C ARG A 355 21.64 -14.95 -4.83
N VAL A 356 21.89 -14.09 -3.86
CA VAL A 356 22.73 -14.36 -2.69
C VAL A 356 21.93 -14.05 -1.43
N ASN A 357 21.66 -15.07 -0.60
CA ASN A 357 21.05 -14.91 0.72
C ASN A 357 22.11 -15.11 1.81
N CYS A 358 22.37 -14.03 2.54
CA CYS A 358 23.32 -13.91 3.65
C CYS A 358 22.63 -13.54 4.98
N GLU A 359 21.33 -13.79 5.12
CA GLU A 359 20.48 -13.39 6.25
C GLU A 359 20.91 -14.01 7.59
N GLY A 360 20.97 -13.22 8.67
CA GLY A 360 21.29 -13.72 10.02
C GLY A 360 22.73 -14.22 10.21
N LYS A 361 23.63 -14.04 9.22
CA LYS A 361 24.98 -14.64 9.21
C LYS A 361 26.03 -13.83 10.00
N LYS A 362 25.61 -12.80 10.75
CA LYS A 362 26.45 -11.95 11.63
C LYS A 362 27.59 -11.21 10.90
N ILE A 363 27.42 -10.96 9.60
CA ILE A 363 28.39 -10.29 8.72
C ILE A 363 28.58 -8.83 9.20
N ALA A 364 29.82 -8.44 9.48
CA ALA A 364 30.15 -7.08 9.96
C ALA A 364 30.48 -6.09 8.83
N THR A 365 30.88 -6.58 7.65
CA THR A 365 31.21 -5.77 6.46
C THR A 365 30.95 -6.56 5.19
N LEU A 366 30.51 -5.93 4.10
CA LEU A 366 30.34 -6.62 2.82
C LEU A 366 31.69 -7.15 2.27
N SER A 367 32.82 -6.56 2.69
CA SER A 367 34.17 -7.00 2.33
C SER A 367 34.59 -8.35 2.94
N SER A 368 33.80 -8.94 3.87
CA SER A 368 34.00 -10.33 4.30
C SER A 368 33.28 -11.36 3.44
N LEU A 369 32.47 -10.94 2.45
CA LEU A 369 31.91 -11.84 1.43
C LEU A 369 33.04 -12.35 0.52
N LYS A 370 33.55 -13.54 0.85
CA LYS A 370 34.66 -14.18 0.12
C LYS A 370 34.27 -15.60 -0.31
N PRO A 371 34.50 -15.97 -1.58
CA PRO A 371 34.88 -15.09 -2.69
C PRO A 371 33.78 -14.04 -2.98
N LYS A 372 34.13 -12.89 -3.60
CA LYS A 372 33.15 -11.84 -3.93
C LYS A 372 32.21 -12.39 -5.01
N PRO A 373 30.87 -12.29 -4.86
CA PRO A 373 29.95 -12.82 -5.86
C PRO A 373 30.00 -12.02 -7.16
N THR A 374 29.56 -12.64 -8.24
CA THR A 374 29.58 -12.10 -9.62
C THR A 374 28.22 -12.30 -10.27
N SER A 375 27.81 -11.39 -11.15
CA SER A 375 26.47 -11.40 -11.78
C SER A 375 25.31 -11.39 -10.77
N VAL A 376 25.50 -10.72 -9.62
CA VAL A 376 24.46 -10.60 -8.58
C VAL A 376 23.25 -9.87 -9.16
N GLN A 377 22.11 -10.58 -9.17
CA GLN A 377 20.81 -10.00 -9.46
C GLN A 377 20.08 -9.65 -8.16
N GLU A 378 20.36 -10.33 -7.05
CA GLU A 378 19.74 -10.05 -5.76
C GLU A 378 20.67 -10.34 -4.59
N LEU A 379 20.62 -9.48 -3.57
CA LEU A 379 21.44 -9.60 -2.37
C LEU A 379 20.60 -9.33 -1.11
N ASN A 380 20.28 -10.41 -0.38
CA ASN A 380 19.72 -10.32 0.98
C ASN A 380 20.87 -10.36 1.99
N LEU A 381 21.00 -9.29 2.78
CA LEU A 381 21.91 -9.13 3.91
C LEU A 381 21.16 -8.77 5.20
N ARG A 382 19.84 -9.05 5.30
CA ARG A 382 19.01 -8.71 6.47
C ARG A 382 19.53 -9.35 7.76
N ASP A 383 19.28 -8.73 8.90
CA ASP A 383 19.67 -9.19 10.25
C ASP A 383 21.17 -9.53 10.38
N ASN A 384 22.03 -8.61 9.93
CA ASN A 384 23.48 -8.70 10.04
C ASN A 384 24.07 -7.52 10.86
N ASN A 385 25.39 -7.51 11.01
CA ASN A 385 26.12 -6.51 11.81
C ASN A 385 26.78 -5.42 10.95
N ILE A 386 26.25 -5.12 9.76
CA ILE A 386 26.89 -4.18 8.83
C ILE A 386 26.80 -2.76 9.40
N HIS A 387 27.95 -2.11 9.61
CA HIS A 387 28.00 -0.76 10.21
C HIS A 387 28.08 0.39 9.21
N SER A 388 28.65 0.14 8.02
CA SER A 388 28.76 1.14 6.95
C SER A 388 28.84 0.47 5.59
N VAL A 389 28.35 1.17 4.56
CA VAL A 389 28.25 0.68 3.19
C VAL A 389 29.09 1.59 2.28
N LYS A 390 29.91 0.99 1.43
CA LYS A 390 31.04 1.66 0.76
C LYS A 390 31.00 1.54 -0.74
N LYS A 391 31.46 2.56 -1.46
CA LYS A 391 31.26 2.67 -2.92
C LYS A 391 31.89 1.53 -3.73
N ASN A 392 33.01 0.98 -3.26
CA ASN A 392 33.70 -0.14 -3.91
C ASN A 392 33.03 -1.51 -3.68
N GLN A 393 31.97 -1.61 -2.86
CA GLN A 393 31.34 -2.88 -2.53
C GLN A 393 30.40 -3.36 -3.66
N PHE A 394 29.55 -2.47 -4.19
CA PHE A 394 28.54 -2.82 -5.22
C PHE A 394 28.93 -2.49 -6.67
N GLN A 395 30.14 -1.99 -6.92
CA GLN A 395 30.58 -1.47 -8.22
C GLN A 395 30.34 -2.41 -9.43
N ASP A 396 30.28 -3.73 -9.19
CA ASP A 396 30.17 -4.76 -10.23
C ASP A 396 28.74 -5.35 -10.38
N TYR A 397 27.75 -4.87 -9.61
CA TYR A 397 26.41 -5.48 -9.53
C TYR A 397 25.36 -4.74 -10.39
N GLN A 398 25.70 -4.45 -11.65
CA GLN A 398 24.86 -3.63 -12.56
C GLN A 398 23.47 -4.21 -12.81
N ASN A 399 23.33 -5.54 -12.74
CA ASN A 399 22.08 -6.27 -12.99
C ASN A 399 21.24 -6.46 -11.72
N MET A 400 21.61 -5.89 -10.57
CA MET A 400 20.92 -6.13 -9.30
C MET A 400 19.54 -5.46 -9.29
N THR A 401 18.48 -6.24 -9.10
CA THR A 401 17.08 -5.81 -9.03
C THR A 401 16.59 -5.59 -7.60
N LEU A 402 17.19 -6.27 -6.61
CA LEU A 402 16.91 -6.07 -5.19
C LEU A 402 18.17 -6.08 -4.32
N LEU A 403 18.17 -5.17 -3.34
CA LEU A 403 19.12 -5.13 -2.24
C LEU A 403 18.36 -5.01 -0.93
N ASP A 404 18.57 -5.95 -0.02
CA ASP A 404 18.06 -5.91 1.35
C ASP A 404 19.21 -5.79 2.34
N LEU A 405 19.18 -4.70 3.12
CA LEU A 405 20.10 -4.34 4.19
C LEU A 405 19.33 -4.07 5.50
N GLY A 406 18.08 -4.49 5.62
CA GLY A 406 17.24 -4.26 6.80
C GLY A 406 17.81 -4.90 8.07
N GLY A 407 17.40 -4.41 9.25
CA GLY A 407 17.80 -5.01 10.54
C GLY A 407 19.31 -5.03 10.79
N ASN A 408 20.04 -4.05 10.24
CA ASN A 408 21.49 -3.95 10.38
C ASN A 408 21.92 -2.76 11.26
N ASN A 409 23.23 -2.61 11.45
CA ASN A 409 23.80 -1.54 12.28
C ASN A 409 24.26 -0.32 11.45
N ILE A 410 23.69 -0.07 10.27
CA ILE A 410 24.22 0.89 9.29
C ILE A 410 24.00 2.32 9.79
N LYS A 411 25.09 3.10 9.87
CA LYS A 411 25.09 4.54 10.19
C LYS A 411 25.60 5.43 9.07
N LEU A 412 26.28 4.86 8.07
CA LEU A 412 26.92 5.63 7.00
C LEU A 412 26.88 4.86 5.69
N ILE A 413 26.42 5.53 4.64
CA ILE A 413 26.50 5.08 3.24
C ILE A 413 27.39 6.09 2.51
N GLU A 414 28.47 5.63 1.89
CA GLU A 414 29.37 6.54 1.14
C GLU A 414 28.69 7.12 -0.11
N ASN A 415 29.00 8.37 -0.45
CA ASN A 415 28.41 9.06 -1.60
C ASN A 415 28.59 8.27 -2.91
N SER A 416 27.50 8.19 -3.67
CA SER A 416 27.38 7.45 -4.94
C SER A 416 27.68 5.95 -4.83
N THR A 417 27.41 5.34 -3.66
CA THR A 417 27.56 3.89 -3.45
C THR A 417 26.67 3.05 -4.37
N PHE A 418 25.49 3.55 -4.72
CA PHE A 418 24.54 2.88 -5.61
C PHE A 418 24.66 3.29 -7.09
N GLN A 419 25.74 4.01 -7.48
CA GLN A 419 25.88 4.64 -8.82
C GLN A 419 25.72 3.68 -10.01
N ASN A 420 26.11 2.42 -9.83
CA ASN A 420 26.06 1.42 -10.89
C ASN A 420 24.79 0.53 -10.82
N LEU A 421 23.92 0.71 -9.83
CA LEU A 421 22.75 -0.13 -9.58
C LEU A 421 21.51 0.33 -10.36
N THR A 422 21.68 0.58 -11.66
CA THR A 422 20.61 1.11 -12.51
C THR A 422 19.44 0.15 -12.70
N GLY A 423 19.64 -1.16 -12.48
CA GLY A 423 18.58 -2.17 -12.50
C GLY A 423 17.75 -2.29 -11.21
N LEU A 424 18.12 -1.59 -10.13
CA LEU A 424 17.51 -1.80 -8.81
C LEU A 424 16.08 -1.26 -8.74
N ARG A 425 15.15 -2.09 -8.26
CA ARG A 425 13.71 -1.78 -8.10
C ARG A 425 13.28 -1.71 -6.64
N TRP A 426 13.83 -2.59 -5.80
CA TRP A 426 13.53 -2.66 -4.37
C TRP A 426 14.80 -2.43 -3.54
N LEU A 427 14.72 -1.53 -2.56
CA LEU A 427 15.77 -1.25 -1.60
C LEU A 427 15.21 -1.22 -0.17
N TYR A 428 15.60 -2.20 0.64
CA TYR A 428 15.24 -2.30 2.05
C TYR A 428 16.41 -1.85 2.92
N MET A 429 16.17 -0.80 3.73
CA MET A 429 17.11 -0.28 4.73
C MET A 429 16.37 0.02 6.05
N ASP A 430 15.27 -0.68 6.31
CA ASP A 430 14.49 -0.60 7.55
C ASP A 430 15.32 -1.02 8.77
N LYS A 431 14.93 -0.57 9.96
CA LYS A 431 15.48 -1.05 11.25
C LYS A 431 17.01 -0.91 11.31
N ASN A 432 17.52 0.25 10.88
CA ASN A 432 18.93 0.63 10.84
C ASN A 432 19.17 1.91 11.67
N TYR A 433 20.34 2.55 11.53
CA TYR A 433 20.73 3.72 12.32
C TYR A 433 21.15 4.92 11.45
N LEU A 434 20.55 5.06 10.27
CA LEU A 434 20.74 6.24 9.41
C LEU A 434 20.23 7.51 10.11
N ASP A 435 20.94 8.63 9.94
CA ASP A 435 20.69 9.90 10.64
C ASP A 435 20.38 11.07 9.69
N THR A 436 21.03 11.12 8.53
CA THR A 436 20.86 12.14 7.49
C THR A 436 20.77 11.51 6.10
N LEU A 437 19.84 11.96 5.25
CA LEU A 437 19.76 11.57 3.84
C LEU A 437 20.19 12.71 2.91
N ILE A 438 20.96 12.37 1.87
CA ILE A 438 21.42 13.30 0.82
C ILE A 438 21.31 12.68 -0.60
N PRO A 439 21.12 13.47 -1.68
CA PRO A 439 20.96 12.98 -3.06
C PRO A 439 22.13 12.10 -3.54
N GLU A 440 23.33 12.37 -3.06
CA GLU A 440 24.53 11.64 -3.44
C GLU A 440 24.48 10.18 -2.99
N MET A 441 23.79 9.84 -1.88
CA MET A 441 23.64 8.45 -1.43
C MET A 441 22.88 7.62 -2.48
N PHE A 442 21.76 8.14 -2.97
CA PHE A 442 20.82 7.46 -3.87
C PHE A 442 21.16 7.60 -5.37
N THR A 443 22.20 8.35 -5.70
CA THR A 443 22.69 8.52 -7.08
C THR A 443 22.90 7.17 -7.76
N GLY A 444 22.19 6.92 -8.88
CA GLY A 444 22.26 5.71 -9.70
C GLY A 444 20.96 4.89 -9.76
N LEU A 445 20.06 5.07 -8.79
CA LEU A 445 18.87 4.25 -8.56
C LEU A 445 17.67 4.58 -9.47
N GLN A 446 17.91 4.74 -10.77
CA GLN A 446 16.96 5.29 -11.74
C GLN A 446 15.65 4.51 -11.87
N ASN A 447 15.67 3.19 -11.65
CA ASN A 447 14.50 2.31 -11.76
C ASN A 447 13.94 1.86 -10.40
N LEU A 448 14.29 2.55 -9.30
CA LEU A 448 13.78 2.17 -7.98
C LEU A 448 12.28 2.49 -7.88
N GLU A 449 11.47 1.50 -7.52
CA GLU A 449 10.01 1.59 -7.39
C GLU A 449 9.58 1.61 -5.91
N TYR A 450 10.36 0.95 -5.04
CA TYR A 450 10.08 0.77 -3.61
C TYR A 450 11.32 1.06 -2.74
N LEU A 451 11.16 1.92 -1.74
CA LEU A 451 12.20 2.27 -0.76
C LEU A 451 11.65 2.20 0.67
N SER A 452 12.23 1.34 1.50
CA SER A 452 11.95 1.30 2.94
C SER A 452 13.11 1.84 3.78
N LEU A 453 12.82 2.83 4.61
CA LEU A 453 13.71 3.56 5.53
C LEU A 453 13.11 3.68 6.94
N GLU A 454 12.05 2.92 7.23
CA GLU A 454 11.35 2.94 8.52
C GLU A 454 12.22 2.45 9.69
N TYR A 455 11.85 2.81 10.92
CA TYR A 455 12.57 2.44 12.15
C TYR A 455 14.08 2.76 12.08
N ASN A 456 14.42 3.93 11.53
CA ASN A 456 15.77 4.49 11.55
C ASN A 456 15.84 5.69 12.52
N ASN A 457 16.96 6.42 12.53
CA ASN A 457 17.16 7.60 13.38
C ASN A 457 17.23 8.90 12.55
N ILE A 458 16.55 8.93 11.40
CA ILE A 458 16.72 10.00 10.40
C ILE A 458 16.12 11.29 10.96
N GLN A 459 16.97 12.29 11.16
CA GLN A 459 16.62 13.62 11.68
C GLN A 459 16.52 14.66 10.56
N MET A 460 17.22 14.45 9.45
CA MET A 460 17.32 15.40 8.35
C MET A 460 17.32 14.71 6.98
N ILE A 461 16.60 15.31 6.04
CA ILE A 461 16.67 15.02 4.60
C ILE A 461 17.08 16.33 3.94
N THR A 462 17.92 16.30 2.90
CA THR A 462 18.29 17.50 2.14
C THR A 462 17.51 17.62 0.82
N ALA A 463 17.44 18.84 0.28
CA ALA A 463 16.67 19.13 -0.94
C ALA A 463 17.11 18.23 -2.11
N GLY A 464 16.14 17.72 -2.86
CA GLY A 464 16.37 16.85 -4.01
C GLY A 464 16.83 15.42 -3.70
N THR A 465 16.76 14.96 -2.44
CA THR A 465 17.27 13.62 -2.03
C THR A 465 16.71 12.48 -2.87
N PHE A 466 15.43 12.53 -3.26
CA PHE A 466 14.77 11.46 -4.00
C PHE A 466 14.82 11.63 -5.54
N ASN A 467 15.29 12.78 -6.04
CA ASN A 467 15.39 13.09 -7.48
C ASN A 467 16.20 12.06 -8.32
N PRO A 468 17.19 11.31 -7.78
CA PRO A 468 17.83 10.22 -8.52
C PRO A 468 16.94 9.01 -8.84
N MET A 469 15.71 8.95 -8.30
CA MET A 469 14.81 7.79 -8.32
C MET A 469 13.43 8.15 -8.91
N PRO A 470 13.35 8.60 -10.17
CA PRO A 470 12.11 9.16 -10.75
C PRO A 470 10.94 8.16 -10.86
N ASN A 471 11.23 6.84 -10.83
CA ASN A 471 10.22 5.78 -10.86
C ASN A 471 9.70 5.37 -9.46
N LEU A 472 10.11 6.07 -8.39
CA LEU A 472 9.74 5.72 -7.02
C LEU A 472 8.25 5.94 -6.79
N ARG A 473 7.55 4.86 -6.39
CA ARG A 473 6.11 4.81 -6.11
C ARG A 473 5.81 4.72 -4.62
N VAL A 474 6.59 3.94 -3.88
CA VAL A 474 6.33 3.64 -2.45
C VAL A 474 7.54 4.02 -1.59
N LEU A 475 7.29 4.84 -0.56
CA LEU A 475 8.31 5.38 0.33
C LEU A 475 7.88 5.29 1.81
N PHE A 476 8.57 4.45 2.58
CA PHE A 476 8.38 4.32 4.04
C PHE A 476 9.45 5.09 4.81
N LEU A 477 9.05 6.15 5.51
CA LEU A 477 9.87 7.02 6.38
C LEU A 477 9.32 7.10 7.81
N ASN A 478 8.35 6.26 8.15
CA ASN A 478 7.70 6.16 9.45
C ASN A 478 8.65 5.70 10.57
N ASN A 479 8.29 6.01 11.82
CA ASN A 479 9.08 5.69 13.01
C ASN A 479 10.54 6.20 12.90
N ASN A 480 10.70 7.50 12.63
CA ASN A 480 11.98 8.19 12.48
C ASN A 480 12.00 9.47 13.35
N LEU A 481 13.03 10.31 13.19
CA LEU A 481 13.25 11.51 14.02
C LEU A 481 13.05 12.83 13.23
N LEU A 482 12.34 12.79 12.10
CA LEU A 482 12.18 13.91 11.17
C LEU A 482 11.34 15.04 11.80
N LYS A 483 11.80 16.28 11.65
CA LYS A 483 11.12 17.49 12.18
C LYS A 483 10.56 18.41 11.11
N SER A 484 11.13 18.36 9.91
CA SER A 484 10.73 19.11 8.74
C SER A 484 11.22 18.40 7.48
N LEU A 485 10.57 18.68 6.36
CA LEU A 485 11.06 18.31 5.02
C LEU A 485 11.59 19.55 4.31
N PRO A 486 12.69 19.46 3.55
CA PRO A 486 13.20 20.58 2.77
C PRO A 486 12.33 20.80 1.52
N VAL A 487 12.34 22.02 1.00
CA VAL A 487 11.78 22.35 -0.32
C VAL A 487 12.48 21.51 -1.39
N ASP A 488 11.74 21.09 -2.41
CA ASP A 488 12.13 20.23 -3.52
C ASP A 488 12.61 18.82 -3.10
N VAL A 489 12.09 18.28 -2.00
CA VAL A 489 12.40 16.90 -1.56
C VAL A 489 11.80 15.83 -2.47
N PHE A 490 10.61 16.06 -3.04
CA PHE A 490 9.89 15.11 -3.91
C PHE A 490 9.90 15.54 -5.39
N LEU A 491 10.84 16.41 -5.79
CA LEU A 491 10.86 17.01 -7.11
C LEU A 491 11.23 15.98 -8.19
N GLY A 492 10.21 15.52 -8.94
CA GLY A 492 10.38 14.58 -10.05
C GLY A 492 10.25 13.11 -9.68
N VAL A 493 9.70 12.79 -8.49
CA VAL A 493 9.19 11.45 -8.17
C VAL A 493 7.66 11.44 -8.21
N SER A 494 7.05 10.27 -8.41
CA SER A 494 5.60 10.11 -8.58
C SER A 494 5.02 9.10 -7.58
N LEU A 495 5.14 9.44 -6.29
CA LEU A 495 4.72 8.57 -5.19
C LEU A 495 3.21 8.32 -5.18
N SER A 496 2.81 7.05 -5.13
CA SER A 496 1.44 6.60 -4.88
C SER A 496 1.18 6.34 -3.39
N LYS A 497 2.21 6.00 -2.62
CA LYS A 497 2.11 5.67 -1.19
C LYS A 497 3.30 6.25 -0.42
N ILE A 498 3.04 7.09 0.58
CA ILE A 498 4.07 7.63 1.47
C ILE A 498 3.67 7.46 2.94
N SER A 499 4.62 7.03 3.76
CA SER A 499 4.42 6.85 5.19
C SER A 499 5.38 7.73 5.98
N LEU A 500 4.82 8.68 6.74
CA LEU A 500 5.51 9.68 7.56
C LEU A 500 5.07 9.64 9.03
N HIS A 501 4.25 8.65 9.41
CA HIS A 501 3.73 8.52 10.78
C HIS A 501 4.83 8.28 11.82
N ASN A 502 4.55 8.59 13.09
CA ASN A 502 5.48 8.48 14.21
C ASN A 502 6.84 9.17 13.92
N ASN A 503 6.77 10.43 13.49
CA ASN A 503 7.91 11.35 13.38
C ASN A 503 7.69 12.55 14.34
N TYR A 504 8.46 13.62 14.17
CA TYR A 504 8.46 14.80 15.02
C TYR A 504 8.08 16.07 14.24
N PHE A 505 7.24 15.94 13.21
CA PHE A 505 6.78 17.07 12.41
C PHE A 505 5.84 17.98 13.22
N ALA A 506 6.23 19.26 13.35
CA ALA A 506 5.37 20.32 13.87
C ALA A 506 4.40 20.84 12.78
N PHE A 507 4.87 20.95 11.55
CA PHE A 507 4.06 21.23 10.36
C PHE A 507 4.83 20.73 9.12
N LEU A 508 4.14 20.59 7.99
CA LEU A 508 4.75 20.29 6.69
C LEU A 508 4.56 21.50 5.75
N PRO A 509 5.60 21.95 5.03
CA PRO A 509 5.43 23.00 4.02
C PRO A 509 4.49 22.52 2.91
N ALA A 510 3.52 23.33 2.51
CA ALA A 510 2.70 23.01 1.34
C ALA A 510 3.46 23.25 0.03
N ALA A 511 3.99 24.47 -0.11
CA ALA A 511 4.69 24.93 -1.30
C ALA A 511 6.09 24.30 -1.43
N GLY A 512 6.36 23.70 -2.60
CA GLY A 512 7.61 23.02 -2.92
C GLY A 512 7.85 21.72 -2.15
N VAL A 513 6.82 21.08 -1.59
CA VAL A 513 6.91 19.78 -0.91
C VAL A 513 5.64 18.96 -1.15
N LEU A 514 4.51 19.38 -0.57
CA LEU A 514 3.27 18.62 -0.64
C LEU A 514 2.54 18.82 -1.97
N ASP A 515 2.65 20.01 -2.55
CA ASP A 515 2.25 20.34 -3.94
C ASP A 515 2.96 19.52 -5.03
N GLN A 516 4.00 18.76 -4.67
CA GLN A 516 4.73 17.86 -5.57
C GLN A 516 4.05 16.47 -5.66
N LEU A 517 3.23 16.08 -4.67
CA LEU A 517 2.64 14.74 -4.50
C LEU A 517 1.38 14.49 -5.38
N ASN A 518 1.48 14.76 -6.68
CA ASN A 518 0.36 14.77 -7.63
C ASN A 518 -0.24 13.40 -8.01
N ALA A 519 0.31 12.30 -7.49
CA ALA A 519 -0.13 10.92 -7.79
C ALA A 519 -0.46 10.10 -6.52
N ILE A 520 -0.59 10.76 -5.37
CA ILE A 520 -0.71 10.10 -4.08
C ILE A 520 -2.10 9.47 -3.88
N ILE A 521 -2.14 8.23 -3.42
CA ILE A 521 -3.36 7.46 -3.11
C ILE A 521 -3.47 7.27 -1.59
N GLN A 522 -2.35 7.02 -0.92
CA GLN A 522 -2.27 6.85 0.53
C GLN A 522 -1.13 7.69 1.13
N ILE A 523 -1.44 8.52 2.13
CA ILE A 523 -0.47 9.23 2.94
C ILE A 523 -0.75 9.03 4.44
N ASP A 524 0.15 8.32 5.12
CA ASP A 524 0.07 8.17 6.59
C ASP A 524 0.92 9.22 7.31
N LEU A 525 0.31 9.91 8.26
CA LEU A 525 0.79 11.09 8.96
C LEU A 525 0.55 11.05 10.48
N HIS A 526 -0.05 9.97 11.02
CA HIS A 526 -0.45 9.91 12.42
C HIS A 526 0.75 9.96 13.39
N GLY A 527 0.49 10.23 14.68
CA GLY A 527 1.54 10.19 15.71
C GLY A 527 2.63 11.27 15.57
N ASN A 528 2.36 12.34 14.83
CA ASN A 528 3.24 13.52 14.72
C ASN A 528 2.78 14.65 15.66
N PRO A 529 3.70 15.42 16.27
CA PRO A 529 3.40 16.45 17.26
C PRO A 529 3.01 17.79 16.61
N TRP A 530 1.87 17.83 15.93
CA TRP A 530 1.45 18.99 15.12
C TRP A 530 1.30 20.29 15.95
N GLU A 531 1.94 21.37 15.49
CA GLU A 531 1.90 22.71 16.07
C GLU A 531 0.85 23.57 15.35
N CYS A 532 -0.30 23.75 16.01
CA CYS A 532 -1.46 24.46 15.48
C CYS A 532 -1.33 25.97 15.64
N SER A 533 -0.33 26.51 14.95
CA SER A 533 -0.08 27.94 14.78
C SER A 533 -0.24 28.34 13.30
N CYS A 534 0.07 29.59 12.96
CA CYS A 534 -0.04 30.11 11.59
C CYS A 534 0.74 29.27 10.56
N ASN A 535 1.79 28.57 11.00
CA ASN A 535 2.65 27.74 10.14
C ASN A 535 1.93 26.51 9.57
N ILE A 536 0.86 26.03 10.22
CA ILE A 536 0.10 24.85 9.77
C ILE A 536 -0.99 25.19 8.74
N VAL A 537 -1.34 26.48 8.57
CA VAL A 537 -2.42 26.90 7.66
C VAL A 537 -2.19 26.45 6.20
N PRO A 538 -0.98 26.53 5.61
CA PRO A 538 -0.75 25.99 4.27
C PRO A 538 -0.87 24.46 4.21
N PHE A 539 -0.41 23.74 5.24
CA PHE A 539 -0.54 22.28 5.32
C PHE A 539 -2.03 21.87 5.36
N LYS A 540 -2.81 22.55 6.20
CA LYS A 540 -4.27 22.42 6.26
C LYS A 540 -4.89 22.62 4.88
N GLN A 541 -4.61 23.73 4.21
CA GLN A 541 -5.13 24.01 2.87
C GLN A 541 -4.76 22.92 1.85
N TRP A 542 -3.56 22.36 1.93
CA TRP A 542 -3.19 21.21 1.11
C TRP A 542 -4.02 19.95 1.45
N THR A 543 -4.23 19.64 2.73
CA THR A 543 -5.09 18.52 3.14
C THR A 543 -6.57 18.70 2.80
N GLU A 544 -7.03 19.95 2.63
CA GLU A 544 -8.36 20.28 2.12
C GLU A 544 -8.43 20.04 0.59
N THR A 545 -7.37 20.31 -0.17
CA THR A 545 -7.30 20.03 -1.62
C THR A 545 -7.15 18.55 -2.01
N LEU A 546 -7.09 17.62 -1.05
CA LEU A 546 -6.97 16.19 -1.34
C LEU A 546 -8.32 15.54 -1.65
N GLY A 547 -8.37 14.79 -2.75
CA GLY A 547 -9.54 14.02 -3.17
C GLY A 547 -9.95 12.91 -2.17
N SER A 548 -11.08 12.25 -2.43
CA SER A 548 -11.78 11.45 -1.43
C SER A 548 -11.94 9.92 -1.65
N GLU A 549 -11.27 9.17 -2.55
CA GLU A 549 -9.89 9.21 -3.10
C GLU A 549 -8.78 9.11 -2.03
N VAL A 550 -7.95 10.13 -1.81
CA VAL A 550 -6.69 10.06 -1.04
C VAL A 550 -6.89 9.84 0.47
N VAL A 551 -6.28 8.79 1.02
CA VAL A 551 -6.37 8.51 2.46
C VAL A 551 -5.32 9.25 3.27
N VAL A 552 -5.79 9.90 4.34
CA VAL A 552 -5.02 10.71 5.29
C VAL A 552 -5.44 10.33 6.71
N SER A 553 -4.48 9.89 7.53
CA SER A 553 -4.70 9.52 8.93
C SER A 553 -4.73 10.73 9.88
N ASP A 554 -5.30 10.57 11.08
CA ASP A 554 -5.51 11.58 12.14
C ASP A 554 -4.48 12.73 12.25
N LEU A 555 -4.96 13.98 12.16
CA LEU A 555 -4.12 15.19 12.11
C LEU A 555 -4.34 16.11 13.33
N LYS A 556 -3.92 15.64 14.50
CA LYS A 556 -4.24 16.24 15.81
C LYS A 556 -3.14 17.15 16.37
N CYS A 557 -3.53 18.32 16.84
CA CYS A 557 -2.64 19.27 17.52
C CYS A 557 -2.01 18.68 18.79
N GLU A 558 -0.69 18.70 18.89
CA GLU A 558 0.07 18.45 20.12
C GLU A 558 0.53 19.78 20.77
N SER A 559 0.33 20.91 20.08
CA SER A 559 0.49 22.26 20.65
C SER A 559 -0.28 23.31 19.82
N PRO A 560 -0.56 24.52 20.35
CA PRO A 560 -0.50 24.91 21.76
C PRO A 560 -1.64 24.28 22.59
N GLU A 561 -1.64 24.48 23.92
CA GLU A 561 -2.58 23.81 24.83
C GLU A 561 -4.06 24.13 24.54
N GLU A 562 -4.39 25.31 24.00
CA GLU A 562 -5.77 25.67 23.63
C GLU A 562 -6.34 24.79 22.51
N PHE A 563 -5.48 24.16 21.71
CA PHE A 563 -5.85 23.31 20.59
C PHE A 563 -5.51 21.83 20.79
N TRP A 564 -4.83 21.47 21.88
CA TRP A 564 -4.43 20.11 22.24
C TRP A 564 -5.49 19.04 21.92
N LYS A 565 -5.09 18.06 21.12
CA LYS A 565 -5.84 16.89 20.61
C LYS A 565 -7.07 17.18 19.74
N LYS A 566 -7.31 18.44 19.35
CA LYS A 566 -8.24 18.76 18.26
C LYS A 566 -7.59 18.45 16.92
N ASP A 567 -8.36 17.99 15.93
CA ASP A 567 -7.86 17.92 14.55
C ASP A 567 -7.69 19.33 13.98
N PHE A 568 -6.53 19.64 13.40
CA PHE A 568 -6.21 21.01 12.99
C PHE A 568 -7.02 21.50 11.78
N ARG A 569 -7.57 20.58 10.97
CA ARG A 569 -8.45 20.92 9.84
C ARG A 569 -9.72 21.63 10.34
N LEU A 570 -10.20 21.24 11.54
CA LEU A 570 -11.39 21.78 12.18
C LEU A 570 -11.19 23.18 12.78
N ILE A 571 -9.95 23.66 12.93
CA ILE A 571 -9.64 24.95 13.55
C ILE A 571 -9.67 26.05 12.47
N SER A 572 -10.38 27.16 12.73
CA SER A 572 -10.45 28.26 11.77
C SER A 572 -9.10 28.98 11.61
N ASN A 573 -8.84 29.46 10.40
CA ASN A 573 -7.54 30.03 10.03
C ASN A 573 -7.27 31.34 10.81
N ASP A 574 -8.32 32.06 11.20
CA ASP A 574 -8.31 33.22 12.10
C ASP A 574 -7.76 32.89 13.51
N LEU A 575 -8.08 31.69 14.03
CA LEU A 575 -7.64 31.21 15.34
C LEU A 575 -6.21 30.65 15.29
N LEU A 576 -5.83 30.00 14.18
CA LEU A 576 -4.46 29.56 13.93
C LEU A 576 -3.51 30.75 13.67
N CYS A 577 -3.98 31.79 12.97
CA CYS A 577 -3.18 32.94 12.57
C CYS A 577 -3.81 34.32 12.91
N PRO A 578 -3.98 34.65 14.20
CA PRO A 578 -4.58 35.92 14.63
C PRO A 578 -3.79 37.17 14.19
N GLN A 579 -2.52 37.02 13.80
CA GLN A 579 -1.65 38.11 13.33
C GLN A 579 -1.99 38.63 11.92
N LEU A 580 -2.71 37.85 11.10
CA LEU A 580 -3.22 38.32 9.81
C LEU A 580 -4.55 39.07 9.98
N TYR A 581 -5.41 38.60 10.87
CA TYR A 581 -6.77 39.11 11.07
C TYR A 581 -6.85 40.31 12.04
N SER A 582 -5.90 40.43 12.98
CA SER A 582 -5.78 41.61 13.86
C SER A 582 -5.57 42.93 13.11
N LYS A 583 -5.07 42.88 11.87
CA LYS A 583 -4.93 44.03 10.96
C LYS A 583 -6.23 44.45 10.26
N ILE A 584 -7.32 43.68 10.39
CA ILE A 584 -8.56 43.86 9.62
C ILE A 584 -9.68 44.50 10.47
N LEU A 585 -9.57 44.52 11.81
CA LEU A 585 -10.52 45.23 12.67
C LEU A 585 -10.29 46.75 12.64
N PRO A 586 -11.29 47.58 12.28
CA PRO A 586 -11.15 49.04 12.36
C PRO A 586 -11.18 49.51 13.82
N THR A 587 -10.14 50.19 14.26
CA THR A 587 -10.04 50.74 15.62
C THR A 587 -11.00 51.91 15.82
N TYR A 588 -12.15 51.63 16.42
CA TYR A 588 -13.03 52.65 17.02
C TYR A 588 -12.35 53.28 18.25
N SER A 589 -11.40 54.18 18.00
CA SER A 589 -10.70 54.94 19.03
C SER A 589 -11.64 56.00 19.63
N SER A 590 -11.93 55.85 20.93
CA SER A 590 -12.66 56.85 21.70
C SER A 590 -11.77 58.07 21.97
N LYS A 591 -12.13 59.21 21.38
CA LYS A 591 -11.48 60.50 21.68
C LYS A 591 -11.71 60.88 23.14
N ASN A 592 -10.63 61.12 23.87
CA ASN A 592 -10.58 62.15 24.90
C ASN A 592 -9.14 62.68 25.06
N ASN A 593 -9.00 63.95 25.44
CA ASN A 593 -7.75 64.69 25.35
C ASN A 593 -6.95 64.70 26.66
N SER A 594 -5.62 64.66 26.55
CA SER A 594 -4.72 65.34 27.49
C SER A 594 -3.44 65.78 26.77
N ILE A 595 -2.95 66.98 27.05
CA ILE A 595 -1.83 67.62 26.36
C ILE A 595 -0.53 67.47 27.17
N SER A 596 0.55 67.08 26.51
CA SER A 596 1.90 67.55 26.83
C SER A 596 2.76 67.53 25.56
N ALA A 597 3.82 68.32 25.52
CA ALA A 597 4.69 68.46 24.35
C ALA A 597 6.16 68.55 24.76
N ASP A 598 7.04 67.90 24.00
CA ASP A 598 8.44 68.32 23.90
C ASP A 598 9.03 68.01 22.51
N LYS A 599 10.23 68.51 22.23
CA LYS A 599 10.83 68.62 20.89
C LYS A 599 11.96 67.60 20.68
N GLY A 600 11.96 66.90 19.55
CA GLY A 600 13.06 66.01 19.14
C GLY A 600 13.11 65.80 17.62
N THR A 601 14.14 66.33 16.95
CA THR A 601 14.23 66.42 15.49
C THR A 601 14.56 65.10 14.77
N ARG A 602 13.73 64.77 13.76
CA ARG A 602 14.06 64.10 12.47
C ARG A 602 14.99 62.87 12.47
N SER A 603 14.43 61.75 12.00
CA SER A 603 14.86 61.16 10.72
C SER A 603 13.67 60.54 9.97
N ASN A 604 13.85 60.28 8.67
CA ASN A 604 12.83 59.76 7.74
C ASN A 604 12.27 58.39 8.18
N SER A 605 11.01 58.03 7.93
CA SER A 605 10.32 58.05 6.63
C SER A 605 8.88 58.61 6.64
N TYR A 606 8.37 58.91 5.43
CA TYR A 606 6.97 59.31 5.19
C TYR A 606 6.02 58.09 5.17
N PRO A 607 4.75 58.25 5.61
CA PRO A 607 3.73 57.19 5.59
C PRO A 607 2.79 57.27 4.37
N GLU A 608 2.06 56.16 4.15
CA GLU A 608 0.82 56.06 3.33
C GLU A 608 0.92 56.32 1.80
N PRO A 609 -0.11 55.98 0.98
CA PRO A 609 -1.40 55.34 1.30
C PRO A 609 -1.68 54.02 0.55
N SER A 610 -2.90 53.52 0.76
CA SER A 610 -3.50 52.32 0.15
C SER A 610 -3.80 52.42 -1.36
N ARG A 611 -4.01 51.23 -1.98
CA ARG A 611 -4.39 51.04 -3.41
C ARG A 611 -3.26 51.56 -4.34
N VAL A 612 -3.28 51.56 -5.67
CA VAL A 612 -4.29 51.58 -6.76
C VAL A 612 -3.76 50.56 -7.83
N SER A 613 -4.44 50.07 -8.87
CA SER A 613 -4.96 50.86 -9.99
C SER A 613 -5.77 50.07 -11.03
N ILE A 614 -6.78 50.75 -11.56
CA ILE A 614 -7.45 50.43 -12.84
C ILE A 614 -6.44 50.33 -14.00
N SER A 615 -5.29 51.02 -13.91
CA SER A 615 -4.19 50.96 -14.89
C SER A 615 -3.44 49.62 -14.95
N VAL A 616 -3.70 48.66 -14.05
CA VAL A 616 -3.21 47.26 -14.20
C VAL A 616 -4.33 46.38 -14.75
N LEU A 617 -5.56 46.57 -14.25
CA LEU A 617 -6.73 45.79 -14.65
C LEU A 617 -7.10 45.99 -16.14
N VAL A 618 -7.10 47.23 -16.62
CA VAL A 618 -7.52 47.57 -18.00
C VAL A 618 -6.54 47.04 -19.06
N PRO A 619 -5.20 47.20 -18.93
CA PRO A 619 -4.27 46.56 -19.85
C PRO A 619 -4.33 45.03 -19.83
N GLY A 620 -4.51 44.41 -18.65
CA GLY A 620 -4.68 42.96 -18.54
C GLY A 620 -5.91 42.46 -19.29
N LEU A 621 -7.07 43.08 -19.09
CA LEU A 621 -8.31 42.75 -19.79
C LEU A 621 -8.21 43.03 -21.30
N LEU A 622 -7.54 44.10 -21.72
CA LEU A 622 -7.24 44.36 -23.14
C LEU A 622 -6.36 43.27 -23.76
N LEU A 623 -5.34 42.78 -23.04
CA LEU A 623 -4.44 41.74 -23.53
C LEU A 623 -5.20 40.40 -23.71
N VAL A 624 -6.07 40.04 -22.76
CA VAL A 624 -7.00 38.89 -22.90
C VAL A 624 -7.94 39.08 -24.11
N PHE A 625 -8.56 40.25 -24.27
CA PHE A 625 -9.47 40.51 -25.39
C PHE A 625 -8.76 40.50 -26.75
N VAL A 626 -7.54 41.04 -26.84
CA VAL A 626 -6.73 41.04 -28.05
C VAL A 626 -6.28 39.62 -28.42
N THR A 627 -5.88 38.80 -27.43
CA THR A 627 -5.52 37.39 -27.70
C THR A 627 -6.72 36.56 -28.15
N SER A 628 -7.92 36.76 -27.58
CA SER A 628 -9.14 36.08 -28.05
C SER A 628 -9.55 36.52 -29.46
N ALA A 629 -9.40 37.81 -29.80
CA ALA A 629 -9.63 38.30 -31.16
C ALA A 629 -8.66 37.65 -32.18
N PHE A 630 -7.38 37.53 -31.84
CA PHE A 630 -6.40 36.89 -32.73
C PHE A 630 -6.59 35.37 -32.88
N THR A 631 -7.03 34.64 -31.85
CA THR A 631 -7.34 33.20 -31.99
C THR A 631 -8.58 32.97 -32.86
N VAL A 632 -9.63 33.79 -32.72
CA VAL A 632 -10.82 33.74 -33.58
C VAL A 632 -10.49 34.06 -35.03
N VAL A 633 -9.71 35.12 -35.30
CA VAL A 633 -9.24 35.46 -36.65
C VAL A 633 -8.33 34.35 -37.22
N GLY A 634 -7.46 33.76 -36.39
CA GLY A 634 -6.62 32.63 -36.77
C GLY A 634 -7.43 31.40 -37.20
N MET A 635 -8.44 31.02 -36.43
CA MET A 635 -9.39 29.96 -36.77
C MET A 635 -10.14 30.25 -38.07
N LEU A 636 -10.62 31.49 -38.25
CA LEU A 636 -11.38 31.88 -39.44
C LEU A 636 -10.49 31.88 -40.70
N VAL A 637 -9.23 32.33 -40.60
CA VAL A 637 -8.23 32.21 -41.66
C VAL A 637 -7.87 30.74 -41.95
N PHE A 638 -7.76 29.88 -40.93
CA PHE A 638 -7.53 28.44 -41.10
C PHE A 638 -8.69 27.77 -41.86
N ILE A 639 -9.94 28.07 -41.49
CA ILE A 639 -11.16 27.57 -42.16
C ILE A 639 -11.22 28.06 -43.62
N LEU A 640 -10.93 29.34 -43.88
CA LEU A 640 -10.87 29.88 -45.25
C LEU A 640 -9.73 29.25 -46.07
N ARG A 641 -8.56 29.00 -45.45
CA ARG A 641 -7.41 28.32 -46.08
C ARG A 641 -7.73 26.86 -46.40
N ASN A 642 -8.50 26.16 -45.55
CA ASN A 642 -8.99 24.81 -45.83
C ASN A 642 -10.08 24.79 -46.91
N ARG A 643 -11.04 25.73 -46.94
CA ARG A 643 -11.97 25.89 -48.08
C ARG A 643 -11.24 26.15 -49.40
N LYS A 644 -10.15 26.93 -49.37
CA LYS A 644 -9.29 27.21 -50.55
C LYS A 644 -8.38 26.03 -50.93
N ARG A 645 -8.05 25.12 -50.00
CA ARG A 645 -7.42 23.82 -50.28
C ARG A 645 -8.41 22.81 -50.88
N SER A 646 -9.64 22.74 -50.36
CA SER A 646 -10.69 21.85 -50.89
C SER A 646 -10.95 22.16 -52.37
N LYS A 647 -11.25 23.43 -52.70
CA LYS A 647 -11.44 23.88 -54.10
C LYS A 647 -10.19 23.78 -55.00
N ARG A 648 -9.03 23.38 -54.47
CA ARG A 648 -7.83 23.02 -55.26
C ARG A 648 -7.64 21.51 -55.40
N ARG A 649 -8.33 20.68 -54.63
CA ARG A 649 -8.32 19.22 -54.76
C ARG A 649 -9.29 18.75 -55.85
N ASP A 650 -10.39 19.48 -56.04
CA ASP A 650 -11.41 19.22 -57.06
C ASP A 650 -11.01 19.67 -58.48
N GLY A 651 -9.82 20.27 -58.65
CA GLY A 651 -9.39 20.94 -59.89
C GLY A 651 -8.20 20.32 -60.61
N ASN A 652 -7.67 19.19 -60.13
CA ASN A 652 -6.42 18.59 -60.61
C ASN A 652 -6.54 17.11 -61.02
N SER A 653 -7.76 16.58 -61.13
CA SER A 653 -8.05 15.19 -61.51
C SER A 653 -8.51 15.06 -62.97
N SER A 654 -7.64 15.43 -63.91
CA SER A 654 -7.82 15.20 -65.36
C SER A 654 -6.47 15.03 -66.05
N ALA A 655 -6.34 14.00 -66.89
CA ALA A 655 -5.14 13.58 -67.65
C ALA A 655 -3.92 13.13 -66.81
N SER A 656 -3.17 12.08 -67.18
CA SER A 656 -3.40 11.08 -68.26
C SER A 656 -2.46 9.86 -68.10
N GLU A 657 -3.03 8.65 -68.22
CA GLU A 657 -2.36 7.38 -68.59
C GLU A 657 -1.31 6.85 -67.56
N ILE A 658 -0.87 5.58 -67.51
CA ILE A 658 -0.49 4.61 -68.55
C ILE A 658 -0.69 3.14 -68.03
N ASN A 659 -1.20 2.22 -68.87
CA ASN A 659 -1.14 0.73 -68.80
C ASN A 659 -1.75 -0.02 -67.57
N SER A 660 -2.10 -1.32 -67.63
CA SER A 660 -2.54 -2.23 -68.72
C SER A 660 -3.12 -3.53 -68.10
N LEU A 661 -3.58 -4.50 -68.92
CA LEU A 661 -4.07 -5.84 -68.55
C LEU A 661 -3.14 -6.58 -67.53
N GLN A 662 -3.57 -7.54 -66.70
CA GLN A 662 -4.20 -8.82 -67.09
C GLN A 662 -4.78 -9.63 -65.89
N THR A 663 -5.86 -10.41 -66.12
CA THR A 663 -6.42 -11.66 -65.47
C THR A 663 -5.90 -12.15 -64.08
N VAL A 664 -6.67 -12.84 -63.23
CA VAL A 664 -7.44 -14.11 -63.46
C VAL A 664 -8.59 -14.25 -62.44
N CYS A 665 -9.70 -14.91 -62.83
CA CYS A 665 -10.72 -15.46 -61.92
C CYS A 665 -10.53 -16.97 -61.74
N ASP A 666 -10.80 -17.52 -60.56
CA ASP A 666 -11.94 -18.46 -60.39
C ASP A 666 -12.05 -19.03 -58.96
N SER A 667 -13.27 -19.37 -58.56
CA SER A 667 -13.54 -20.25 -57.43
C SER A 667 -14.76 -21.15 -57.70
N SER A 668 -14.51 -22.43 -57.97
CA SER A 668 -15.54 -23.47 -57.89
C SER A 668 -14.91 -24.84 -57.67
N TYR A 669 -15.46 -25.62 -56.73
CA TYR A 669 -15.74 -27.05 -56.84
C TYR A 669 -16.41 -27.54 -55.54
N TRP A 670 -17.53 -28.27 -55.67
CA TRP A 670 -18.25 -28.93 -54.59
C TRP A 670 -18.75 -30.30 -55.07
N HIS A 671 -18.66 -31.30 -54.20
CA HIS A 671 -19.49 -32.52 -54.03
C HIS A 671 -18.64 -33.57 -53.27
N SER A 672 -19.18 -34.43 -52.40
CA SER A 672 -20.47 -35.13 -52.40
C SER A 672 -21.00 -35.29 -50.94
N GLY A 673 -22.20 -35.79 -50.64
CA GLY A 673 -23.16 -36.57 -51.45
C GLY A 673 -24.64 -36.39 -51.04
N PRO A 674 -25.55 -37.32 -51.38
CA PRO A 674 -26.98 -37.01 -51.58
C PRO A 674 -27.99 -37.74 -50.69
N TYR A 675 -29.18 -37.14 -50.47
CA TYR A 675 -30.48 -37.84 -50.34
C TYR A 675 -31.69 -36.92 -50.67
N LEU A 676 -32.73 -37.54 -51.26
CA LEU A 676 -34.20 -37.26 -51.32
C LEU A 676 -34.81 -36.02 -50.60
N ALA A 677 -35.96 -35.43 -50.99
CA ALA A 677 -36.80 -35.43 -52.20
C ALA A 677 -37.96 -34.38 -52.05
N ASP A 678 -38.62 -33.96 -53.14
CA ASP A 678 -39.79 -33.04 -53.23
C ASP A 678 -39.66 -31.62 -52.62
N GLY A 679 -40.44 -30.58 -53.01
CA GLY A 679 -41.39 -30.45 -54.13
C GLY A 679 -42.22 -29.14 -54.09
N ALA A 680 -42.62 -28.62 -55.27
CA ALA A 680 -43.68 -27.62 -55.54
C ALA A 680 -43.54 -26.12 -55.13
N HIS A 681 -43.10 -25.31 -56.11
CA HIS A 681 -43.54 -23.96 -56.53
C HIS A 681 -44.50 -23.07 -55.69
N ARG A 682 -44.10 -21.81 -55.47
CA ARG A 682 -44.72 -20.52 -55.94
C ARG A 682 -43.87 -19.35 -55.42
N ALA A 683 -43.32 -18.43 -56.23
CA ALA A 683 -43.88 -17.50 -57.22
C ALA A 683 -44.39 -16.17 -56.59
N TYR A 684 -43.69 -15.09 -56.98
CA TYR A 684 -43.89 -13.64 -56.78
C TYR A 684 -45.27 -13.10 -56.34
N ASP A 685 -45.25 -12.00 -55.58
CA ASP A 685 -45.71 -10.70 -56.13
C ASP A 685 -45.01 -9.49 -55.47
N CYS A 686 -45.13 -8.30 -56.08
CA CYS A 686 -44.52 -7.03 -55.64
C CYS A 686 -45.55 -5.89 -55.55
N ALA A 687 -45.55 -5.10 -54.47
CA ALA A 687 -46.34 -3.86 -54.41
C ALA A 687 -45.68 -2.77 -53.54
N THR A 688 -45.82 -1.50 -53.96
CA THR A 688 -45.24 -0.30 -53.33
C THR A 688 -46.31 0.75 -53.05
N HIS A 689 -46.31 1.37 -51.86
CA HIS A 689 -46.85 2.71 -51.56
C HIS A 689 -46.20 3.18 -50.25
N THR A 690 -45.54 4.34 -50.05
CA THR A 690 -45.67 5.76 -50.46
C THR A 690 -46.49 6.66 -49.52
N LEU A 691 -45.75 7.33 -48.62
CA LEU A 691 -45.86 8.76 -48.22
C LEU A 691 -47.00 9.27 -47.30
N THR A 692 -46.58 10.28 -46.51
CA THR A 692 -47.34 11.36 -45.83
C THR A 692 -48.29 11.00 -44.68
N ASP A 693 -48.41 11.81 -43.62
CA ASP A 693 -47.74 13.10 -43.31
C ASP A 693 -46.76 12.98 -42.12
#